data_AF-A0A414LKE5-F1
#
_entry.id   AF-A0A414LKE5-F1
#
_cell.length_a   1.000
_cell.length_b   1.000
_cell.length_c   1.000
_cell.angle_alpha   90.00
_cell.angle_beta   90.00
_cell.angle_gamma   90.00
#
_symmetry.space_group_name_H-M   'P 1'
#
loop_
_entity.id
_entity.type
_entity.pdbx_description
1 polymer ?
#
loop_
_entity_poly.entity_id
_entity_poly.type
_entity_poly.pdbx_seq_one_letter_code
_entity_poly.pdbx_strand_id
1 'polypeptide(L)'
;MRDENKNIIPLWGPYSKKYMGISRIMKESAVPGARFDLVIHPTYANSNVPAPNVTIPSEYHPWDCDSNGKYYRYRYELLWKDQLYADVDFFEIEEETWGIRVSFHNNTDKNQNCLINYFAAEEYPKSRVYTKKVPEKSDAWNAVDYENLEFGKAVPWEHLNLDAMKKGEIPVDGFTDDNGLGMSYYALFMRYLGLKAFGGNQGDKVSYQVKLKESYQDAVLAIRYRTLQDEGDVIFQSNVGTIHFAATKESGICYVPIGKISDKEFIFKMEAFSEQSNGIMLDFLCVCEKSDKKEVGITEEARNVIPKVEYENDHIKYQYNYKENPIYLSILSKRVRSRKLYSGCIEDALVSRLANSDATYDNLTRSFSGAFQDKHSDEGFYHINVAEALFVPGKSVRTEYAYISTKERNYSKAELEIFWKQCRSIVKKENCANEEGNPFEFTGRMMKSALYSNIVYPIRRHGEYIAHYTPGKRWDSLYTWDSGFIGLGMLDYSSKLAEYVMDTYLSEPDNTDFAFVAHGSLVPTQFYLYYEILNRADAKERENLKKYYPMFLRYYRYMAGRTEGSTMSRLGNGLLTVYDYFYNASGMDDYPPQVELHRKNMEQVVSPVCSNVHFIRIAKFMKQISMAFGYEENLPEFERDMERVKNALLAYAWDEESGYFGYAVQGQEGVHILRTEAGENYNKGVDGVTPLIAGICSKEQEKQLLKHLKSAEELWSPVGISTVDMSASYYYDNGYWNGSVWCPYQYFLWKAMLDIGEGQFAFDIAHRGLNSWKQEIEFSYNTFEMIQIETERGGWFHQFSGLSTPISIWYNAYYKRGTLTTGYDTWIEKKEISKDVDHAEIVYSTTGTHTGVLLIVMNSLYHYDVEIDGKKAEFIEREKGVIEITLNRKEGVIIIYRDEK
;
A
#
# COMPACT_ATOMS: atom_id res chain seq x y z
N MET A 1 12.87 8.00 4.81
CA MET A 1 11.90 8.15 5.90
C MET A 1 12.62 8.81 7.03
N ARG A 2 12.08 9.92 7.50
CA ARG A 2 12.68 10.74 8.55
C ARG A 2 12.59 10.01 9.89
N ASP A 3 13.61 10.12 10.73
CA ASP A 3 13.67 9.39 12.00
C ASP A 3 12.52 9.71 12.96
N GLU A 4 12.00 10.94 12.91
CA GLU A 4 10.84 11.37 13.71
C GLU A 4 9.57 10.57 13.39
N ASN A 5 9.42 10.08 12.16
CA ASN A 5 8.26 9.31 11.73
C ASN A 5 8.42 7.80 12.02
N LYS A 6 9.64 7.31 12.25
CA LYS A 6 9.91 5.88 12.52
C LYS A 6 9.23 5.35 13.79
N ASN A 7 8.87 6.24 14.72
CA ASN A 7 8.25 5.88 16.01
C ASN A 7 6.74 6.17 16.09
N ILE A 8 6.10 6.59 14.99
CA ILE A 8 4.66 6.87 14.98
C ILE A 8 3.83 5.58 15.10
N ILE A 9 4.33 4.48 14.52
CA ILE A 9 3.64 3.20 14.53
C ILE A 9 3.85 2.49 15.88
N PRO A 10 2.77 2.08 16.58
CA PRO A 10 2.87 1.36 17.86
C PRO A 10 3.64 0.03 17.76
N LEU A 11 4.18 -0.47 18.86
CA LEU A 11 4.84 -1.79 18.88
C LEU A 11 3.85 -2.95 18.68
N TRP A 12 2.61 -2.76 19.12
CA TRP A 12 1.53 -3.72 19.02
C TRP A 12 0.49 -3.27 17.98
N GLY A 13 0.02 -4.19 17.16
CA GLY A 13 -0.95 -3.91 16.11
C GLY A 13 -1.20 -5.12 15.23
N PRO A 14 -2.12 -5.06 14.26
CA PRO A 14 -2.43 -6.18 13.40
C PRO A 14 -1.37 -6.31 12.30
N TYR A 15 -0.15 -6.69 12.63
CA TYR A 15 0.97 -6.66 11.67
C TYR A 15 1.14 -7.95 10.86
N SER A 16 0.44 -9.02 11.23
CA SER A 16 0.55 -10.31 10.55
C SER A 16 0.14 -10.23 9.07
N LYS A 17 0.83 -11.04 8.28
CA LYS A 17 0.63 -11.25 6.84
C LYS A 17 -0.16 -12.53 6.54
N LYS A 18 -0.38 -13.38 7.55
CA LYS A 18 -1.01 -14.71 7.40
C LYS A 18 -2.39 -14.75 8.05
N TYR A 19 -2.50 -14.32 9.30
CA TYR A 19 -3.72 -14.48 10.09
C TYR A 19 -4.09 -13.24 10.88
N MET A 20 -5.38 -12.95 11.01
CA MET A 20 -5.84 -11.78 11.76
C MET A 20 -5.71 -12.02 13.26
N GLY A 21 -5.26 -10.99 13.97
CA GLY A 21 -5.01 -11.07 15.40
C GLY A 21 -4.31 -9.80 15.89
N ILE A 22 -3.52 -9.94 16.95
CA ILE A 22 -2.62 -8.89 17.41
C ILE A 22 -1.19 -9.39 17.35
N SER A 23 -0.30 -8.54 16.86
CA SER A 23 1.12 -8.83 16.70
C SER A 23 1.96 -7.82 17.48
N ARG A 24 3.17 -8.21 17.88
CA ARG A 24 4.19 -7.33 18.45
C ARG A 24 5.44 -7.34 17.59
N ILE A 25 5.94 -6.15 17.23
CA ILE A 25 7.25 -5.99 16.59
C ILE A 25 8.35 -6.22 17.62
N MET A 26 9.22 -7.21 17.39
CA MET A 26 10.30 -7.58 18.30
C MET A 26 11.59 -6.80 18.00
N LYS A 27 11.59 -5.49 18.29
CA LYS A 27 12.74 -4.60 18.01
C LYS A 27 14.03 -5.02 18.73
N GLU A 28 13.90 -5.71 19.85
CA GLU A 28 15.01 -6.24 20.65
C GLU A 28 15.62 -7.54 20.11
N SER A 29 14.95 -8.20 19.15
CA SER A 29 15.43 -9.45 18.57
C SER A 29 16.77 -9.25 17.88
N ALA A 30 17.66 -10.24 18.01
CA ALA A 30 18.87 -10.34 17.21
C ALA A 30 18.56 -10.63 15.73
N VAL A 31 17.31 -10.96 15.38
CA VAL A 31 16.82 -11.12 14.01
C VAL A 31 15.97 -9.90 13.64
N PRO A 32 16.49 -8.95 12.84
CA PRO A 32 15.72 -7.82 12.36
C PRO A 32 14.47 -8.28 11.60
N GLY A 33 13.34 -7.60 11.82
CA GLY A 33 12.08 -7.98 11.19
C GLY A 33 11.29 -9.05 11.94
N ALA A 34 11.78 -9.54 13.09
CA ALA A 34 11.07 -10.48 13.94
C ALA A 34 9.76 -9.91 14.50
N ARG A 35 8.73 -10.75 14.58
CA ARG A 35 7.38 -10.39 15.00
C ARG A 35 6.74 -11.55 15.74
N PHE A 36 6.13 -11.28 16.89
CA PHE A 36 5.27 -12.23 17.56
C PHE A 36 3.81 -12.05 17.10
N ASP A 37 3.10 -13.15 16.85
CA ASP A 37 1.69 -13.19 16.48
C ASP A 37 0.85 -13.92 17.53
N LEU A 38 -0.27 -13.30 17.92
CA LEU A 38 -1.35 -13.92 18.68
C LEU A 38 -2.65 -13.90 17.85
N VAL A 39 -3.03 -15.07 17.34
CA VAL A 39 -4.27 -15.28 16.58
C VAL A 39 -5.34 -15.81 17.52
N ILE A 40 -6.53 -15.20 17.48
CA ILE A 40 -7.68 -15.58 18.27
C ILE A 40 -8.73 -16.18 17.34
N HIS A 41 -8.96 -17.48 17.44
CA HIS A 41 -9.88 -18.21 16.57
C HIS A 41 -11.05 -18.78 17.38
N PRO A 42 -12.15 -18.01 17.51
CA PRO A 42 -13.39 -18.53 18.09
C PRO A 42 -14.03 -19.54 17.15
N THR A 43 -14.51 -20.67 17.70
CA THR A 43 -15.26 -21.68 16.95
C THR A 43 -16.42 -22.21 17.78
N TYR A 44 -17.27 -23.04 17.18
CA TYR A 44 -18.26 -23.84 17.90
C TYR A 44 -18.08 -25.33 17.64
N ALA A 45 -18.55 -26.17 18.55
CA ALA A 45 -18.29 -27.60 18.54
C ALA A 45 -18.75 -28.26 17.24
N ASN A 46 -17.88 -29.08 16.64
CA ASN A 46 -18.14 -29.83 15.41
C ASN A 46 -18.50 -28.95 14.20
N SER A 47 -17.85 -27.79 14.08
CA SER A 47 -18.05 -26.82 13.01
C SER A 47 -16.94 -26.82 11.97
N ASN A 48 -17.16 -26.04 10.90
CA ASN A 48 -16.18 -25.78 9.85
C ASN A 48 -15.74 -24.30 9.79
N VAL A 49 -15.61 -23.64 10.94
CA VAL A 49 -15.18 -22.23 10.99
C VAL A 49 -13.73 -22.14 10.51
N PRO A 50 -13.45 -21.42 9.40
CA PRO A 50 -12.09 -21.32 8.86
C PRO A 50 -11.17 -20.55 9.82
N ALA A 51 -9.86 -20.77 9.70
CA ALA A 51 -8.88 -19.92 10.35
C ALA A 51 -8.97 -18.50 9.76
N PRO A 52 -8.74 -17.42 10.52
CA PRO A 52 -8.90 -16.04 10.03
C PRO A 52 -7.73 -15.63 9.14
N ASN A 53 -7.62 -16.26 7.99
CA ASN A 53 -6.60 -16.04 6.99
C ASN A 53 -6.82 -14.69 6.30
N VAL A 54 -5.81 -13.82 6.33
CA VAL A 54 -5.95 -12.45 5.81
C VAL A 54 -5.80 -12.35 4.29
N THR A 55 -5.51 -13.45 3.62
CA THR A 55 -5.27 -13.50 2.17
C THR A 55 -6.43 -14.10 1.39
N ILE A 56 -7.40 -14.72 2.08
CA ILE A 56 -8.59 -15.34 1.49
C ILE A 56 -9.83 -15.13 2.37
N PRO A 57 -11.04 -15.11 1.78
CA PRO A 57 -12.29 -15.04 2.53
C PRO A 57 -12.38 -16.14 3.59
N SER A 58 -12.43 -15.73 4.85
CA SER A 58 -12.39 -16.62 6.00
C SER A 58 -13.27 -16.15 7.17
N GLU A 59 -14.40 -15.51 6.84
CA GLU A 59 -15.50 -15.20 7.77
C GLU A 59 -15.09 -14.35 9.01
N TYR A 60 -13.96 -13.65 8.91
CA TYR A 60 -13.55 -12.61 9.84
C TYR A 60 -13.64 -11.24 9.15
N HIS A 61 -14.01 -10.22 9.92
CA HIS A 61 -14.24 -8.88 9.41
C HIS A 61 -13.65 -7.82 10.35
N PRO A 62 -12.73 -6.94 9.89
CA PRO A 62 -12.40 -5.70 10.59
C PRO A 62 -13.67 -4.89 10.85
N TRP A 63 -14.02 -4.69 12.12
CA TRP A 63 -15.36 -4.23 12.50
C TRP A 63 -15.40 -2.85 13.14
N ASP A 64 -14.37 -2.52 13.93
CA ASP A 64 -14.24 -1.22 14.59
C ASP A 64 -12.80 -0.98 15.06
N CYS A 65 -12.34 0.27 15.07
CA CYS A 65 -11.02 0.64 15.60
C CYS A 65 -10.99 2.11 16.07
N ASP A 66 -10.05 2.43 16.96
CA ASP A 66 -9.72 3.83 17.24
C ASP A 66 -8.68 4.37 16.25
N SER A 67 -8.49 5.69 16.25
CA SER A 67 -7.57 6.36 15.32
C SER A 67 -6.11 6.40 15.83
N ASN A 68 -5.86 5.91 17.05
CA ASN A 68 -4.54 5.90 17.70
C ASN A 68 -3.87 4.52 17.70
N GLY A 69 -4.56 3.51 17.16
CA GLY A 69 -4.09 2.13 17.15
C GLY A 69 -4.07 1.47 18.53
N LYS A 70 -4.95 1.87 19.45
CA LYS A 70 -5.05 1.34 20.83
C LYS A 70 -6.26 0.41 21.03
N TYR A 71 -7.08 0.25 20.01
CA TYR A 71 -8.26 -0.60 20.04
C TYR A 71 -8.59 -1.14 18.65
N TYR A 72 -8.82 -2.45 18.57
CA TYR A 72 -9.26 -3.15 17.37
C TYR A 72 -10.37 -4.14 17.72
N ARG A 73 -11.41 -4.19 16.89
CA ARG A 73 -12.45 -5.23 16.93
C ARG A 73 -12.51 -5.96 15.60
N TYR A 74 -12.57 -7.27 15.70
CA TYR A 74 -12.89 -8.16 14.59
C TYR A 74 -14.16 -8.92 14.90
N ARG A 75 -15.05 -9.05 13.91
CA ARG A 75 -16.23 -9.93 13.99
C ARG A 75 -15.94 -11.22 13.25
N TYR A 76 -16.26 -12.34 13.88
CA TYR A 76 -16.14 -13.68 13.32
C TYR A 76 -17.54 -14.28 13.15
N GLU A 77 -17.95 -14.55 11.91
CA GLU A 77 -19.19 -15.27 11.62
C GLU A 77 -18.97 -16.77 11.88
N LEU A 78 -19.69 -17.33 12.85
CA LEU A 78 -19.60 -18.76 13.18
C LEU A 78 -20.73 -19.55 12.50
N LEU A 79 -21.91 -18.94 12.43
CA LEU A 79 -23.02 -19.31 11.55
C LEU A 79 -23.32 -18.13 10.64
N TRP A 80 -24.15 -18.36 9.61
CA TRP A 80 -24.55 -17.33 8.65
C TRP A 80 -24.95 -16.01 9.33
N LYS A 81 -24.25 -14.93 9.01
CA LYS A 81 -24.53 -13.59 9.52
C LYS A 81 -24.58 -13.56 11.05
N ASP A 82 -25.49 -12.77 11.60
CA ASP A 82 -25.55 -12.55 13.02
C ASP A 82 -26.27 -13.68 13.78
N GLN A 83 -26.43 -14.88 13.21
CA GLN A 83 -27.07 -16.01 13.92
C GLN A 83 -26.24 -16.48 15.11
N LEU A 84 -24.94 -16.69 14.88
CA LEU A 84 -23.95 -16.98 15.91
C LEU A 84 -22.63 -16.37 15.44
N TYR A 85 -22.14 -15.39 16.19
CA TYR A 85 -20.88 -14.73 15.88
C TYR A 85 -20.08 -14.45 17.15
N ALA A 86 -18.80 -14.14 16.97
CA ALA A 86 -17.93 -13.68 18.04
C ALA A 86 -17.31 -12.32 17.69
N ASP A 87 -17.48 -11.34 18.58
CA ASP A 87 -16.70 -10.10 18.53
C ASP A 87 -15.43 -10.30 19.36
N VAL A 88 -14.26 -10.18 18.74
CA VAL A 88 -12.93 -10.24 19.37
C VAL A 88 -12.37 -8.83 19.45
N ASP A 89 -12.26 -8.32 20.67
CA ASP A 89 -11.73 -7.00 20.99
C ASP A 89 -10.30 -7.11 21.51
N PHE A 90 -9.38 -6.35 20.92
CA PHE A 90 -8.05 -6.07 21.45
C PHE A 90 -7.99 -4.62 21.92
N PHE A 91 -7.49 -4.37 23.13
CA PHE A 91 -7.41 -3.03 23.70
C PHE A 91 -6.14 -2.83 24.53
N GLU A 92 -5.50 -1.68 24.35
CA GLU A 92 -4.32 -1.30 25.11
C GLU A 92 -4.71 -1.06 26.58
N ILE A 93 -3.93 -1.65 27.50
CA ILE A 93 -3.98 -1.32 28.94
C ILE A 93 -2.82 -0.37 29.26
N GLU A 94 -1.63 -0.72 28.75
CA GLU A 94 -0.41 0.09 28.72
C GLU A 94 0.42 -0.35 27.49
N GLU A 95 1.47 0.39 27.15
CA GLU A 95 2.24 0.21 25.89
C GLU A 95 2.65 -1.24 25.57
N GLU A 96 2.98 -2.02 26.60
CA GLU A 96 3.48 -3.39 26.49
C GLU A 96 2.47 -4.45 26.99
N THR A 97 1.22 -4.08 27.25
CA THR A 97 0.19 -4.96 27.80
C THR A 97 -1.16 -4.71 27.14
N TRP A 98 -1.72 -5.76 26.54
CA TRP A 98 -2.97 -5.71 25.79
C TRP A 98 -4.01 -6.68 26.35
N GLY A 99 -5.22 -6.17 26.54
CA GLY A 99 -6.38 -6.96 26.91
C GLY A 99 -7.09 -7.54 25.69
N ILE A 100 -7.69 -8.71 25.89
CA ILE A 100 -8.44 -9.46 24.88
C ILE A 100 -9.81 -9.79 25.47
N ARG A 101 -10.87 -9.42 24.76
CA ARG A 101 -12.25 -9.70 25.17
C ARG A 101 -12.99 -10.36 24.01
N VAL A 102 -13.46 -11.58 24.22
CA VAL A 102 -14.21 -12.36 23.21
C VAL A 102 -15.65 -12.47 23.64
N SER A 103 -16.59 -11.91 22.87
CA SER A 103 -18.03 -12.00 23.14
C SER A 103 -18.72 -12.86 22.10
N PHE A 104 -19.20 -14.03 22.52
CA PHE A 104 -20.06 -14.87 21.69
C PHE A 104 -21.50 -14.38 21.80
N HIS A 105 -22.10 -14.06 20.66
CA HIS A 105 -23.49 -13.66 20.53
C HIS A 105 -24.28 -14.78 19.87
N ASN A 106 -25.17 -15.42 20.63
CA ASN A 106 -26.02 -16.49 20.13
C ASN A 106 -27.44 -15.96 19.93
N ASN A 107 -27.77 -15.58 18.69
CA ASN A 107 -29.10 -15.14 18.31
C ASN A 107 -29.99 -16.30 17.86
N THR A 108 -29.51 -17.54 17.90
CA THR A 108 -30.33 -18.75 17.68
C THR A 108 -31.15 -19.11 18.92
N ASP A 109 -32.13 -20.01 18.76
CA ASP A 109 -32.92 -20.54 19.89
C ASP A 109 -32.23 -21.71 20.61
N LYS A 110 -31.15 -22.26 20.04
CA LYS A 110 -30.45 -23.43 20.59
C LYS A 110 -29.25 -23.01 21.41
N ASN A 111 -28.97 -23.76 22.47
CA ASN A 111 -27.72 -23.61 23.20
C ASN A 111 -26.55 -24.07 22.31
N GLN A 112 -25.50 -23.27 22.26
CA GLN A 112 -24.29 -23.57 21.49
C GLN A 112 -23.14 -23.91 22.44
N ASN A 113 -22.25 -24.81 22.02
CA ASN A 113 -21.00 -25.10 22.72
C ASN A 113 -19.85 -24.47 21.92
N CYS A 114 -19.30 -23.36 22.42
CA CYS A 114 -18.21 -22.65 21.79
C CYS A 114 -16.85 -23.00 22.41
N LEU A 115 -15.78 -22.66 21.69
CA LEU A 115 -14.42 -22.68 22.21
C LEU A 115 -13.57 -21.60 21.52
N ILE A 116 -12.44 -21.25 22.11
CA ILE A 116 -11.49 -20.27 21.55
C ILE A 116 -10.12 -20.95 21.45
N ASN A 117 -9.52 -20.94 20.27
CA ASN A 117 -8.12 -21.30 20.07
C ASN A 117 -7.27 -20.02 20.07
N TYR A 118 -6.27 -19.97 20.95
CA TYR A 118 -5.28 -18.90 21.06
C TYR A 118 -3.96 -19.42 20.47
N PHE A 119 -3.61 -19.03 19.25
CA PHE A 119 -2.37 -19.45 18.60
C PHE A 119 -1.29 -18.41 18.85
N ALA A 120 -0.18 -18.81 19.45
CA ALA A 120 1.00 -18.00 19.67
C ALA A 120 2.17 -18.50 18.81
N ALA A 121 2.80 -17.60 18.06
CA ALA A 121 3.97 -17.91 17.23
C ALA A 121 4.92 -16.71 17.15
N GLU A 122 6.21 -17.00 16.99
CA GLU A 122 7.22 -16.03 16.54
C GLU A 122 7.45 -16.25 15.05
N GLU A 123 7.29 -15.19 14.28
CA GLU A 123 7.48 -15.16 12.84
C GLU A 123 8.71 -14.33 12.52
N TYR A 124 9.67 -14.95 11.85
CA TYR A 124 10.84 -14.27 11.33
C TYR A 124 10.63 -13.95 9.84
N PRO A 125 11.31 -12.94 9.25
CA PRO A 125 11.16 -12.61 7.84
C PRO A 125 11.38 -13.79 6.88
N LYS A 126 12.17 -14.78 7.33
CA LYS A 126 12.49 -16.03 6.64
C LYS A 126 12.64 -17.16 7.65
N SER A 127 12.26 -18.37 7.25
CA SER A 127 12.42 -19.60 8.05
C SER A 127 13.85 -20.15 8.00
N ARG A 128 14.63 -19.79 6.97
CA ARG A 128 16.00 -20.26 6.76
C ARG A 128 16.90 -19.07 6.46
N VAL A 129 18.15 -19.14 6.88
CA VAL A 129 19.18 -18.12 6.63
C VAL A 129 20.41 -18.78 6.07
N TYR A 130 21.04 -18.11 5.11
CA TYR A 130 22.30 -18.53 4.52
C TYR A 130 23.41 -17.61 5.01
N THR A 131 24.39 -18.18 5.71
CA THR A 131 25.56 -17.45 6.21
C THR A 131 26.80 -17.85 5.42
N LYS A 132 27.75 -16.92 5.29
CA LYS A 132 29.01 -17.15 4.57
C LYS A 132 29.85 -18.14 5.36
N LYS A 133 30.24 -19.25 4.73
CA LYS A 133 31.23 -20.18 5.26
C LYS A 133 32.56 -19.88 4.57
N VAL A 134 33.56 -19.44 5.33
CA VAL A 134 34.86 -19.00 4.79
C VAL A 134 36.02 -19.49 5.68
N PRO A 135 37.24 -19.67 5.12
CA PRO A 135 38.44 -20.00 5.90
C PRO A 135 38.74 -18.96 6.97
N GLU A 136 39.50 -19.34 8.02
CA GLU A 136 39.96 -18.42 9.07
C GLU A 136 40.75 -17.24 8.50
N LYS A 137 41.67 -17.53 7.56
CA LYS A 137 42.41 -16.51 6.82
C LYS A 137 41.66 -16.13 5.54
N SER A 138 40.66 -15.27 5.69
CA SER A 138 39.88 -14.76 4.56
C SER A 138 39.31 -13.36 4.77
N ASP A 139 38.94 -12.73 3.67
CA ASP A 139 38.20 -11.47 3.62
C ASP A 139 36.99 -11.65 2.69
N ALA A 140 35.77 -11.52 3.21
CA ALA A 140 34.52 -11.71 2.44
C ALA A 140 33.57 -10.51 2.60
N TRP A 141 32.85 -10.17 1.54
CA TRP A 141 31.91 -9.05 1.47
C TRP A 141 30.74 -9.36 0.52
N ASN A 142 29.61 -8.67 0.68
CA ASN A 142 28.44 -8.87 -0.18
C ASN A 142 28.70 -8.31 -1.59
N ALA A 143 28.15 -8.96 -2.61
CA ALA A 143 28.31 -8.46 -3.99
C ALA A 143 27.65 -7.10 -4.20
N VAL A 144 26.63 -6.76 -3.41
CA VAL A 144 25.98 -5.44 -3.42
C VAL A 144 26.83 -4.33 -2.76
N ASP A 145 27.92 -4.68 -2.07
CA ASP A 145 28.89 -3.73 -1.48
C ASP A 145 29.96 -3.32 -2.51
N TYR A 146 29.52 -2.93 -3.71
CA TYR A 146 30.40 -2.47 -4.78
C TYR A 146 30.82 -0.99 -4.59
N GLU A 147 31.94 -0.63 -5.21
CA GLU A 147 32.42 0.76 -5.35
C GLU A 147 31.74 1.46 -6.54
N ASN A 148 31.64 0.77 -7.68
CA ASN A 148 30.94 1.28 -8.86
C ASN A 148 30.19 0.14 -9.58
N LEU A 149 29.01 0.45 -10.10
CA LEU A 149 28.16 -0.43 -10.90
C LEU A 149 27.59 0.37 -12.09
N GLU A 150 27.94 -0.07 -13.29
CA GLU A 150 27.53 0.51 -14.57
C GLU A 150 26.84 -0.57 -15.41
N PHE A 151 25.66 -0.25 -15.96
CA PHE A 151 25.01 -1.10 -16.95
C PHE A 151 25.49 -0.68 -18.35
N GLY A 152 25.80 -1.66 -19.20
CA GLY A 152 26.33 -1.43 -20.54
C GLY A 152 25.33 -0.81 -21.51
N LYS A 153 24.04 -0.93 -21.19
CA LYS A 153 22.94 -0.21 -21.84
C LYS A 153 22.25 0.65 -20.80
N ALA A 154 21.80 1.83 -21.21
CA ALA A 154 21.04 2.73 -20.36
C ALA A 154 19.77 2.05 -19.84
N VAL A 155 19.61 2.04 -18.52
CA VAL A 155 18.44 1.46 -17.86
C VAL A 155 17.55 2.60 -17.32
N PRO A 156 16.25 2.67 -17.68
CA PRO A 156 15.40 3.81 -17.29
C PRO A 156 15.30 4.05 -15.77
N TRP A 157 15.39 2.98 -14.97
CA TRP A 157 15.24 3.04 -13.51
C TRP A 157 16.56 3.14 -12.72
N GLU A 158 17.70 3.49 -13.34
CA GLU A 158 18.97 3.64 -12.58
C GLU A 158 18.88 4.62 -11.41
N HIS A 159 18.00 5.62 -11.53
CA HIS A 159 17.70 6.61 -10.50
C HIS A 159 16.25 6.52 -9.99
N LEU A 160 15.59 5.39 -10.23
CA LEU A 160 14.26 5.05 -9.74
C LEU A 160 14.15 3.54 -9.50
N ASN A 161 15.13 2.98 -8.78
CA ASN A 161 15.12 1.55 -8.49
C ASN A 161 13.83 1.17 -7.75
N LEU A 162 13.19 0.11 -8.24
CA LEU A 162 11.89 -0.35 -7.74
C LEU A 162 12.01 -0.86 -6.30
N ASP A 163 10.92 -0.80 -5.55
CA ASP A 163 10.82 -1.30 -4.18
C ASP A 163 11.80 -0.65 -3.18
N ALA A 164 12.27 0.56 -3.49
CA ALA A 164 13.28 1.28 -2.71
C ALA A 164 14.58 0.47 -2.52
N MET A 165 14.94 -0.35 -3.51
CA MET A 165 16.18 -1.14 -3.50
C MET A 165 17.38 -0.27 -3.90
N LYS A 166 18.58 -0.66 -3.44
CA LYS A 166 19.84 -0.09 -3.93
C LYS A 166 20.02 -0.44 -5.41
N LYS A 167 20.74 0.39 -6.19
CA LYS A 167 21.08 0.07 -7.58
C LYS A 167 21.72 -1.33 -7.68
N GLY A 168 21.14 -2.18 -8.53
CA GLY A 168 21.58 -3.56 -8.75
C GLY A 168 21.22 -4.56 -7.66
N GLU A 169 20.59 -4.14 -6.56
CA GLU A 169 20.11 -5.05 -5.53
C GLU A 169 18.82 -5.75 -5.99
N ILE A 170 18.80 -7.07 -5.89
CA ILE A 170 17.62 -7.89 -6.20
C ILE A 170 17.41 -8.96 -5.12
N PRO A 171 16.15 -9.34 -4.81
CA PRO A 171 15.88 -10.48 -3.94
C PRO A 171 16.21 -11.79 -4.66
N VAL A 172 16.98 -12.66 -4.01
CA VAL A 172 17.37 -13.97 -4.54
C VAL A 172 17.34 -15.01 -3.43
N ASP A 173 16.43 -15.98 -3.55
CA ASP A 173 16.35 -17.09 -2.59
C ASP A 173 17.60 -17.97 -2.65
N GLY A 174 18.12 -18.35 -1.48
CA GLY A 174 19.36 -19.11 -1.34
C GLY A 174 20.65 -18.29 -1.30
N PHE A 175 20.56 -16.95 -1.39
CA PHE A 175 21.71 -16.03 -1.25
C PHE A 175 21.88 -15.58 0.20
N THR A 176 23.08 -15.09 0.53
CA THR A 176 23.31 -14.48 1.84
C THR A 176 22.55 -13.16 1.93
N ASP A 177 21.96 -12.86 3.09
CA ASP A 177 21.08 -11.69 3.29
C ASP A 177 19.85 -11.62 2.34
N ASP A 178 19.52 -12.74 1.69
CA ASP A 178 18.43 -12.97 0.73
C ASP A 178 18.44 -12.06 -0.51
N ASN A 179 19.55 -11.37 -0.76
CA ASN A 179 19.71 -10.44 -1.86
C ASN A 179 21.03 -10.66 -2.60
N GLY A 180 21.06 -10.25 -3.87
CA GLY A 180 22.25 -10.32 -4.70
C GLY A 180 22.42 -9.08 -5.56
N LEU A 181 23.60 -8.94 -6.14
CA LEU A 181 23.84 -8.00 -7.22
C LEU A 181 23.37 -8.61 -8.55
N GLY A 182 22.53 -7.90 -9.28
CA GLY A 182 22.04 -8.30 -10.58
C GLY A 182 21.24 -7.19 -11.25
N MET A 183 20.35 -7.58 -12.15
CA MET A 183 19.36 -6.67 -12.73
C MET A 183 17.96 -7.17 -12.39
N SER A 184 17.08 -6.22 -12.07
CA SER A 184 15.69 -6.50 -11.72
C SER A 184 14.97 -7.30 -12.80
N TYR A 185 14.13 -8.27 -12.40
CA TYR A 185 13.26 -9.02 -13.32
C TYR A 185 12.29 -8.10 -14.08
N TYR A 186 12.00 -6.90 -13.56
CA TYR A 186 11.20 -5.90 -14.27
C TYR A 186 11.78 -5.52 -15.64
N ALA A 187 13.10 -5.62 -15.79
CA ALA A 187 13.76 -5.42 -17.07
C ALA A 187 13.31 -6.39 -18.17
N LEU A 188 12.91 -7.61 -17.78
CA LEU A 188 12.44 -8.62 -18.72
C LEU A 188 11.02 -8.34 -19.24
N PHE A 189 10.24 -7.51 -18.53
CA PHE A 189 8.93 -7.04 -19.00
C PHE A 189 9.09 -5.94 -20.06
N MET A 190 10.15 -5.14 -20.00
CA MET A 190 10.41 -4.05 -20.96
C MET A 190 11.16 -4.54 -22.21
N ARG A 191 10.59 -5.54 -22.88
CA ARG A 191 11.23 -6.27 -23.99
C ARG A 191 11.73 -5.36 -25.11
N TYR A 192 11.01 -4.29 -25.40
CA TYR A 192 11.36 -3.35 -26.47
C TYR A 192 12.64 -2.55 -26.17
N LEU A 193 13.10 -2.47 -24.92
CA LEU A 193 14.36 -1.82 -24.56
C LEU A 193 15.57 -2.71 -24.89
N GLY A 194 15.36 -4.00 -25.17
CA GLY A 194 16.44 -4.93 -25.48
C GLY A 194 17.45 -5.13 -24.33
N LEU A 195 16.99 -4.92 -23.10
CA LEU A 195 17.78 -5.11 -21.87
C LEU A 195 17.93 -6.60 -21.57
N LYS A 196 19.11 -6.97 -21.08
CA LYS A 196 19.46 -8.32 -20.63
C LYS A 196 19.93 -8.28 -19.19
N ALA A 197 19.76 -9.39 -18.46
CA ALA A 197 20.31 -9.59 -17.11
C ALA A 197 21.78 -9.15 -17.04
N PHE A 198 22.21 -8.65 -15.86
CA PHE A 198 23.57 -8.15 -15.67
C PHE A 198 24.64 -9.15 -16.16
N GLY A 199 25.62 -8.66 -16.91
CA GLY A 199 26.61 -9.47 -17.62
C GLY A 199 26.19 -9.89 -19.03
N GLY A 200 24.92 -9.74 -19.36
CA GLY A 200 24.36 -10.05 -20.67
C GLY A 200 24.60 -8.95 -21.70
N ASN A 201 24.69 -7.69 -21.28
CA ASN A 201 24.96 -6.57 -22.19
C ASN A 201 26.46 -6.29 -22.24
N GLN A 202 26.94 -5.91 -23.43
CA GLN A 202 28.30 -5.39 -23.53
C GLN A 202 28.42 -4.10 -22.72
N GLY A 203 29.46 -3.99 -21.89
CA GLY A 203 29.74 -2.84 -21.03
C GLY A 203 29.17 -2.94 -19.62
N ASP A 204 28.41 -4.00 -19.29
CA ASP A 204 27.99 -4.26 -17.91
C ASP A 204 29.23 -4.44 -17.02
N LYS A 205 29.35 -3.64 -15.96
CA LYS A 205 30.59 -3.51 -15.20
C LYS A 205 30.34 -3.32 -13.72
N VAL A 206 31.17 -3.98 -12.92
CA VAL A 206 31.20 -3.80 -11.46
C VAL A 206 32.63 -3.72 -10.97
N SER A 207 32.87 -2.89 -9.95
CA SER A 207 34.15 -2.81 -9.26
C SER A 207 34.02 -2.77 -7.76
N TYR A 208 35.02 -3.32 -7.09
CA TYR A 208 35.17 -3.39 -5.65
C TYR A 208 36.55 -2.86 -5.25
N GLN A 209 36.60 -2.09 -4.18
CA GLN A 209 37.83 -1.68 -3.52
C GLN A 209 37.74 -2.05 -2.06
N VAL A 210 38.54 -3.04 -1.64
CA VAL A 210 38.44 -3.63 -0.31
C VAL A 210 39.79 -3.58 0.38
N LYS A 211 39.77 -3.15 1.65
CA LYS A 211 40.92 -3.26 2.54
C LYS A 211 40.90 -4.64 3.20
N LEU A 212 41.87 -5.47 2.85
CA LEU A 212 42.03 -6.81 3.39
C LEU A 212 42.57 -6.76 4.82
N LYS A 213 42.14 -7.72 5.66
CA LYS A 213 42.67 -7.87 7.02
C LYS A 213 44.09 -8.42 7.01
N GLU A 214 44.41 -9.28 6.06
CA GLU A 214 45.68 -10.00 5.97
C GLU A 214 46.36 -9.87 4.60
N SER A 215 47.64 -10.27 4.55
CA SER A 215 48.38 -10.46 3.30
C SER A 215 48.33 -11.94 2.90
N TYR A 216 48.28 -12.21 1.60
CA TYR A 216 48.10 -13.55 1.04
C TYR A 216 49.29 -13.94 0.16
N GLN A 217 49.75 -15.20 0.25
CA GLN A 217 50.91 -15.65 -0.52
C GLN A 217 50.53 -16.19 -1.89
N ASP A 218 49.43 -16.94 -1.98
CA ASP A 218 48.84 -17.44 -3.23
C ASP A 218 47.32 -17.28 -3.16
N ALA A 219 46.84 -16.06 -3.31
CA ALA A 219 45.43 -15.72 -3.16
C ALA A 219 44.58 -16.23 -4.34
N VAL A 220 43.34 -16.59 -4.01
CA VAL A 220 42.26 -16.82 -4.95
C VAL A 220 41.06 -15.97 -4.55
N LEU A 221 40.37 -15.41 -5.54
CA LEU A 221 39.06 -14.79 -5.37
C LEU A 221 37.99 -15.83 -5.67
N ALA A 222 37.19 -16.18 -4.66
CA ALA A 222 35.99 -16.97 -4.81
C ALA A 222 34.78 -16.04 -4.96
N ILE A 223 33.98 -16.26 -6.01
CA ILE A 223 32.77 -15.47 -6.30
C ILE A 223 31.60 -16.43 -6.32
N ARG A 224 30.66 -16.32 -5.38
CA ARG A 224 29.43 -17.10 -5.38
C ARG A 224 28.38 -16.43 -6.26
N TYR A 225 27.74 -17.20 -7.13
CA TYR A 225 26.82 -16.67 -8.15
C TYR A 225 25.75 -17.68 -8.54
N ARG A 226 24.76 -17.19 -9.29
CA ARG A 226 23.77 -17.98 -10.04
C ARG A 226 23.56 -17.34 -11.40
N THR A 227 23.39 -18.11 -12.46
CA THR A 227 23.00 -17.56 -13.78
C THR A 227 21.49 -17.61 -13.97
N LEU A 228 20.98 -16.77 -14.86
CA LEU A 228 19.55 -16.73 -15.18
C LEU A 228 19.09 -18.01 -15.91
N GLN A 229 19.95 -18.54 -16.79
CA GLN A 229 19.72 -19.74 -17.59
C GLN A 229 20.79 -20.80 -17.29
N ASP A 230 20.47 -22.05 -17.60
CA ASP A 230 21.33 -23.24 -17.48
C ASP A 230 22.21 -23.50 -18.71
N GLU A 231 22.12 -22.64 -19.73
CA GLU A 231 22.97 -22.68 -20.92
C GLU A 231 23.60 -21.31 -21.19
N GLY A 232 24.78 -21.31 -21.80
CA GLY A 232 25.54 -20.11 -22.14
C GLY A 232 26.25 -19.51 -20.93
N ASP A 233 27.56 -19.72 -20.86
CA ASP A 233 28.41 -19.11 -19.82
C ASP A 233 28.36 -17.58 -19.89
N VAL A 234 28.59 -16.94 -18.74
CA VAL A 234 28.75 -15.48 -18.65
C VAL A 234 30.22 -15.15 -18.45
N ILE A 235 30.79 -14.35 -19.35
CA ILE A 235 32.23 -14.08 -19.42
C ILE A 235 32.48 -12.59 -19.18
N PHE A 236 33.41 -12.28 -18.29
CA PHE A 236 33.86 -10.90 -18.06
C PHE A 236 35.37 -10.78 -18.29
N GLN A 237 35.80 -9.63 -18.79
CA GLN A 237 37.20 -9.22 -18.72
C GLN A 237 37.45 -8.53 -17.38
N SER A 238 38.54 -8.88 -16.70
CA SER A 238 38.90 -8.31 -15.41
C SER A 238 40.37 -7.89 -15.36
N ASN A 239 40.70 -7.02 -14.41
CA ASN A 239 42.10 -6.66 -14.12
C ASN A 239 42.95 -7.84 -13.64
N VAL A 240 42.34 -8.99 -13.36
CA VAL A 240 43.02 -10.24 -12.96
C VAL A 240 42.86 -11.37 -13.97
N GLY A 241 42.41 -11.06 -15.19
CA GLY A 241 42.24 -12.01 -16.30
C GLY A 241 40.79 -12.17 -16.76
N THR A 242 40.56 -13.09 -17.69
CA THR A 242 39.20 -13.42 -18.16
C THR A 242 38.52 -14.36 -17.17
N ILE A 243 37.29 -14.03 -16.77
CA ILE A 243 36.50 -14.78 -15.79
C ILE A 243 35.36 -15.46 -16.52
N HIS A 244 35.26 -16.78 -16.35
CA HIS A 244 34.18 -17.59 -16.90
C HIS A 244 33.26 -18.05 -15.77
N PHE A 245 32.00 -17.65 -15.84
CA PHE A 245 30.94 -18.15 -14.99
C PHE A 245 30.16 -19.21 -15.77
N ALA A 246 30.35 -20.47 -15.38
CA ALA A 246 29.64 -21.60 -15.97
C ALA A 246 28.13 -21.46 -15.75
N ALA A 247 27.32 -21.78 -16.76
CA ALA A 247 25.87 -21.71 -16.61
C ALA A 247 25.35 -22.67 -15.51
N THR A 248 24.59 -22.13 -14.56
CA THR A 248 23.97 -22.86 -13.47
C THR A 248 22.77 -22.12 -12.88
N LYS A 249 21.62 -22.80 -12.83
CA LYS A 249 20.43 -22.34 -12.08
C LYS A 249 20.56 -22.56 -10.57
N GLU A 250 21.44 -23.48 -10.17
CA GLU A 250 21.89 -23.63 -8.79
C GLU A 250 23.00 -22.63 -8.47
N SER A 251 23.24 -22.34 -7.19
CA SER A 251 24.35 -21.46 -6.81
C SER A 251 25.70 -22.15 -7.02
N GLY A 252 26.59 -21.52 -7.79
CA GLY A 252 27.97 -21.97 -8.04
C GLY A 252 29.02 -21.06 -7.40
N ILE A 253 30.28 -21.48 -7.43
CA ILE A 253 31.44 -20.65 -7.03
C ILE A 253 32.45 -20.63 -8.15
N CYS A 254 32.77 -19.44 -8.64
CA CYS A 254 33.87 -19.22 -9.58
C CYS A 254 35.14 -18.88 -8.80
N TYR A 255 36.26 -19.49 -9.17
CA TYR A 255 37.56 -19.28 -8.50
C TYR A 255 38.53 -18.63 -9.48
N VAL A 256 38.95 -17.40 -9.17
CA VAL A 256 39.85 -16.59 -9.99
C VAL A 256 41.22 -16.52 -9.30
N PRO A 257 42.29 -17.10 -9.88
CA PRO A 257 43.63 -16.99 -9.31
C PRO A 257 44.12 -15.54 -9.30
N ILE A 258 44.61 -15.06 -8.15
CA ILE A 258 45.11 -13.69 -7.99
C ILE A 258 46.64 -13.70 -7.75
N GLY A 259 47.15 -14.67 -6.99
CA GLY A 259 48.56 -14.73 -6.60
C GLY A 259 48.84 -13.92 -5.34
N LYS A 260 50.07 -13.41 -5.19
CA LYS A 260 50.50 -12.75 -3.95
C LYS A 260 49.83 -11.37 -3.77
N ILE A 261 49.27 -11.12 -2.58
CA ILE A 261 48.74 -9.81 -2.18
C ILE A 261 49.47 -9.35 -0.93
N SER A 262 50.32 -8.32 -1.05
CA SER A 262 51.12 -7.81 0.07
C SER A 262 50.52 -6.59 0.76
N ASP A 263 49.96 -5.65 -0.02
CA ASP A 263 49.67 -4.29 0.47
C ASP A 263 48.31 -4.16 1.20
N LYS A 264 47.66 -5.30 1.50
CA LYS A 264 46.34 -5.38 2.16
C LYS A 264 45.26 -4.52 1.48
N GLU A 265 45.46 -4.16 0.23
CA GLU A 265 44.47 -3.51 -0.62
C GLU A 265 44.18 -4.40 -1.81
N PHE A 266 42.89 -4.56 -2.11
CA PHE A 266 42.43 -5.36 -3.22
C PHE A 266 41.43 -4.59 -4.06
N ILE A 267 41.75 -4.45 -5.34
CA ILE A 267 40.89 -3.82 -6.33
C ILE A 267 40.49 -4.90 -7.33
N PHE A 268 39.20 -5.13 -7.45
CA PHE A 268 38.64 -6.07 -8.39
C PHE A 268 37.66 -5.34 -9.30
N LYS A 269 37.84 -5.47 -10.61
CA LYS A 269 36.96 -4.87 -11.62
C LYS A 269 36.67 -5.91 -12.68
N MET A 270 35.42 -6.00 -13.11
CA MET A 270 35.06 -6.87 -14.23
C MET A 270 34.04 -6.20 -15.14
N GLU A 271 34.18 -6.40 -16.45
CA GLU A 271 33.37 -5.81 -17.51
C GLU A 271 32.99 -6.86 -18.57
N ALA A 272 31.72 -6.92 -18.93
CA ALA A 272 31.22 -7.78 -20.00
C ALA A 272 31.69 -7.21 -21.35
N PHE A 273 32.60 -7.91 -22.03
CA PHE A 273 33.25 -7.39 -23.23
C PHE A 273 32.43 -7.58 -24.53
N SER A 274 31.37 -8.39 -24.49
CA SER A 274 30.50 -8.66 -25.64
C SER A 274 29.07 -8.94 -25.17
N GLU A 275 28.11 -8.87 -26.10
CA GLU A 275 26.73 -9.25 -25.86
C GLU A 275 26.63 -10.77 -25.63
N GLN A 276 25.99 -11.17 -24.53
CA GLN A 276 25.83 -12.56 -24.12
C GLN A 276 24.34 -12.94 -24.08
N SER A 277 24.03 -14.23 -24.23
CA SER A 277 22.63 -14.71 -24.22
C SER A 277 22.09 -14.94 -22.80
N ASN A 278 22.99 -15.07 -21.83
CA ASN A 278 22.68 -15.31 -20.41
C ASN A 278 23.07 -14.09 -19.57
N GLY A 279 22.77 -14.12 -18.27
CA GLY A 279 23.22 -13.13 -17.30
C GLY A 279 23.40 -13.75 -15.92
N ILE A 280 23.95 -12.96 -15.00
CA ILE A 280 24.43 -13.43 -13.71
C ILE A 280 23.85 -12.62 -12.55
N MET A 281 23.68 -13.30 -11.43
CA MET A 281 23.38 -12.74 -10.12
C MET A 281 24.51 -13.14 -9.17
N LEU A 282 25.09 -12.18 -8.47
CA LEU A 282 26.22 -12.38 -7.57
C LEU A 282 25.76 -12.30 -6.12
N ASP A 283 26.23 -13.22 -5.29
CA ASP A 283 25.88 -13.27 -3.86
C ASP A 283 26.96 -12.56 -3.03
N PHE A 284 28.14 -13.18 -2.94
CA PHE A 284 29.28 -12.62 -2.21
C PHE A 284 30.61 -12.98 -2.87
N LEU A 285 31.63 -12.22 -2.47
CA LEU A 285 33.02 -12.42 -2.89
C LEU A 285 33.87 -12.73 -1.66
N CYS A 286 34.91 -13.54 -1.84
CA CYS A 286 35.85 -13.91 -0.77
C CYS A 286 37.28 -14.08 -1.31
N VAL A 287 38.23 -13.35 -0.71
CA VAL A 287 39.66 -13.57 -0.92
C VAL A 287 40.16 -14.54 0.16
N CYS A 288 40.85 -15.60 -0.25
CA CYS A 288 41.48 -16.57 0.64
C CYS A 288 42.74 -17.17 0.00
N GLU A 289 43.52 -17.98 0.75
CA GLU A 289 44.61 -18.75 0.17
C GLU A 289 44.06 -19.84 -0.76
N LYS A 290 44.75 -20.09 -1.88
CA LYS A 290 44.33 -21.07 -2.88
C LYS A 290 44.18 -22.49 -2.33
N SER A 291 44.93 -22.84 -1.30
CA SER A 291 44.81 -24.13 -0.58
C SER A 291 43.45 -24.32 0.06
N ASP A 292 42.82 -23.22 0.50
CA ASP A 292 41.65 -23.23 1.39
C ASP A 292 40.34 -22.95 0.63
N LYS A 293 40.43 -22.72 -0.69
CA LYS A 293 39.31 -22.31 -1.54
C LYS A 293 38.07 -23.20 -1.46
N LYS A 294 38.25 -24.48 -1.14
CA LYS A 294 37.15 -25.46 -1.02
C LYS A 294 36.32 -25.27 0.26
N GLU A 295 36.82 -24.49 1.22
CA GLU A 295 36.07 -24.17 2.44
C GLU A 295 35.10 -23.01 2.23
N VAL A 296 35.28 -22.22 1.16
CA VAL A 296 34.35 -21.15 0.79
C VAL A 296 33.02 -21.75 0.33
N GLY A 297 31.94 -21.29 0.93
CA GLY A 297 30.58 -21.69 0.59
C GLY A 297 29.56 -21.00 1.49
N ILE A 298 28.47 -21.69 1.74
CA ILE A 298 27.43 -21.23 2.67
C ILE A 298 27.12 -22.30 3.71
N THR A 299 26.62 -21.86 4.84
CA THR A 299 25.92 -22.67 5.83
C THR A 299 24.46 -22.28 5.82
N GLU A 300 23.58 -23.26 5.68
CA GLU A 300 22.13 -23.09 5.83
C GLU A 300 21.76 -23.38 7.28
N GLU A 301 21.06 -22.44 7.90
CA GLU A 301 20.54 -22.57 9.25
C GLU A 301 19.03 -22.34 9.24
N ALA A 302 18.27 -23.35 9.71
CA ALA A 302 16.85 -23.19 9.98
C ALA A 302 16.67 -22.36 11.26
N ARG A 303 15.82 -21.34 11.21
CA ARG A 303 15.50 -20.54 12.40
C ARG A 303 14.67 -21.36 13.37
N ASN A 304 15.06 -21.34 14.64
CA ASN A 304 14.31 -22.02 15.68
C ASN A 304 13.11 -21.15 16.12
N VAL A 305 11.94 -21.49 15.61
CA VAL A 305 10.65 -20.86 15.93
C VAL A 305 9.95 -21.49 17.14
N ILE A 306 10.52 -22.56 17.73
CA ILE A 306 9.90 -23.26 18.86
C ILE A 306 10.33 -22.57 20.16
N PRO A 307 9.40 -22.01 20.95
CA PRO A 307 9.72 -21.40 22.23
C PRO A 307 9.92 -22.45 23.32
N LYS A 308 10.66 -22.07 24.36
CA LYS A 308 10.50 -22.68 25.68
C LYS A 308 9.19 -22.15 26.29
N VAL A 309 8.27 -23.06 26.58
CA VAL A 309 6.97 -22.73 27.20
C VAL A 309 6.98 -23.12 28.67
N GLU A 310 6.74 -22.15 29.55
CA GLU A 310 6.63 -22.34 31.00
C GLU A 310 5.22 -21.98 31.47
N TYR A 311 4.66 -22.79 32.39
CA TYR A 311 3.36 -22.55 33.00
C TYR A 311 3.59 -22.11 34.44
N GLU A 312 3.38 -20.83 34.73
CA GLU A 312 3.62 -20.22 36.04
C GLU A 312 2.31 -19.62 36.56
N ASN A 313 1.75 -20.17 37.63
CA ASN A 313 0.43 -19.81 38.16
C ASN A 313 -0.68 -19.96 37.08
N ASP A 314 -1.22 -18.82 36.61
CA ASP A 314 -2.24 -18.67 35.56
C ASP A 314 -1.65 -18.09 34.24
N HIS A 315 -0.31 -18.01 34.13
CA HIS A 315 0.41 -17.44 32.98
C HIS A 315 1.09 -18.52 32.15
N ILE A 316 1.05 -18.32 30.84
CA ILE A 316 1.85 -19.07 29.87
C ILE A 316 2.96 -18.14 29.41
N LYS A 317 4.20 -18.48 29.72
CA LYS A 317 5.38 -17.72 29.35
C LYS A 317 6.05 -18.36 28.14
N TYR A 318 6.29 -17.56 27.10
CA TYR A 318 7.02 -17.92 25.90
C TYR A 318 8.39 -17.26 25.92
N GLN A 319 9.44 -18.06 25.82
CA GLN A 319 10.81 -17.58 25.60
C GLN A 319 11.33 -18.11 24.27
N TYR A 320 11.62 -17.19 23.35
CA TYR A 320 12.21 -17.49 22.03
C TYR A 320 13.74 -17.35 22.06
N ASN A 321 14.37 -17.64 20.92
CA ASN A 321 15.77 -18.09 20.83
C ASN A 321 16.77 -16.98 20.47
N TYR A 322 16.31 -15.78 20.09
CA TYR A 322 17.16 -14.72 19.53
C TYR A 322 17.02 -13.40 20.30
N LYS A 323 17.05 -13.46 21.64
CA LYS A 323 17.02 -12.30 22.56
C LYS A 323 15.71 -11.51 22.58
N GLU A 324 14.63 -12.09 22.08
CA GLU A 324 13.29 -11.53 22.23
C GLU A 324 12.92 -11.44 23.72
N ASN A 325 12.16 -10.40 24.09
CA ASN A 325 11.59 -10.34 25.43
C ASN A 325 10.60 -11.52 25.63
N PRO A 326 10.52 -12.08 26.85
CA PRO A 326 9.51 -13.08 27.16
C PRO A 326 8.10 -12.53 26.94
N ILE A 327 7.21 -13.36 26.41
CA ILE A 327 5.78 -13.04 26.25
C ILE A 327 4.97 -13.83 27.26
N TYR A 328 4.08 -13.15 27.98
CA TYR A 328 3.16 -13.72 28.96
C TYR A 328 1.73 -13.65 28.42
N LEU A 329 1.08 -14.80 28.28
CA LEU A 329 -0.34 -14.91 27.93
C LEU A 329 -1.12 -15.48 29.11
N SER A 330 -2.19 -14.79 29.51
CA SER A 330 -3.07 -15.21 30.60
C SER A 330 -4.49 -15.37 30.08
N ILE A 331 -5.08 -16.55 30.27
CA ILE A 331 -6.42 -16.87 29.79
C ILE A 331 -7.33 -17.09 30.99
N LEU A 332 -8.30 -16.19 31.21
CA LEU A 332 -9.18 -16.22 32.37
C LEU A 332 -10.38 -17.16 32.16
N SER A 333 -10.10 -18.41 31.77
CA SER A 333 -11.10 -19.46 31.59
C SER A 333 -10.83 -20.63 32.54
N LYS A 334 -11.90 -21.31 32.98
CA LYS A 334 -11.80 -22.44 33.90
C LYS A 334 -11.19 -23.70 33.26
N ARG A 335 -11.33 -23.85 31.94
CA ARG A 335 -10.92 -25.03 31.19
C ARG A 335 -10.04 -24.59 30.04
N VAL A 336 -8.74 -24.60 30.29
CA VAL A 336 -7.71 -24.28 29.30
C VAL A 336 -6.80 -25.48 29.18
N ARG A 337 -6.49 -25.86 27.94
CA ARG A 337 -5.56 -26.94 27.62
C ARG A 337 -4.71 -26.56 26.41
N SER A 338 -3.50 -27.10 26.33
CA SER A 338 -2.56 -26.74 25.27
C SER A 338 -2.47 -27.82 24.18
N ARG A 339 -2.22 -27.37 22.94
CA ARG A 339 -1.95 -28.17 21.75
C ARG A 339 -0.72 -27.59 21.03
N LYS A 340 -0.20 -28.34 20.06
CA LYS A 340 0.93 -27.91 19.23
C LYS A 340 0.60 -28.15 17.76
N LEU A 341 1.01 -27.22 16.90
CA LEU A 341 1.00 -27.38 15.46
C LEU A 341 2.42 -27.09 14.96
N TYR A 342 3.06 -28.10 14.38
CA TYR A 342 4.39 -27.99 13.79
C TYR A 342 4.25 -27.60 12.32
N SER A 343 3.68 -26.43 12.07
CA SER A 343 3.51 -25.83 10.75
C SER A 343 3.38 -24.31 10.90
N GLY A 344 3.81 -23.56 9.88
CA GLY A 344 3.59 -22.12 9.73
C GLY A 344 2.23 -21.78 9.10
N CYS A 345 1.38 -22.78 8.86
CA CYS A 345 0.06 -22.67 8.23
C CYS A 345 -1.03 -23.33 9.10
N ILE A 346 -1.97 -22.54 9.63
CA ILE A 346 -3.07 -23.01 10.48
C ILE A 346 -4.01 -23.95 9.71
N GLU A 347 -4.17 -23.80 8.39
CA GLU A 347 -5.00 -24.66 7.54
C GLU A 347 -4.48 -26.11 7.42
N ASP A 348 -3.25 -26.38 7.87
CA ASP A 348 -2.75 -27.74 8.00
C ASP A 348 -3.43 -28.48 9.17
N ALA A 349 -3.92 -27.75 10.18
CA ALA A 349 -4.80 -28.31 11.18
C ALA A 349 -6.17 -28.62 10.56
N LEU A 350 -6.65 -29.84 10.77
CA LEU A 350 -7.99 -30.22 10.33
C LEU A 350 -9.03 -29.39 11.10
N VAL A 351 -9.93 -28.71 10.38
CA VAL A 351 -10.94 -27.82 10.99
C VAL A 351 -11.81 -28.56 12.00
N SER A 352 -12.15 -29.83 11.72
CA SER A 352 -12.89 -30.69 12.66
C SER A 352 -12.17 -30.94 13.98
N ARG A 353 -10.85 -30.78 14.03
CA ARG A 353 -10.02 -30.88 15.25
C ARG A 353 -9.88 -29.53 15.94
N LEU A 354 -9.72 -28.45 15.18
CA LEU A 354 -9.74 -27.08 15.72
C LEU A 354 -11.04 -26.76 16.44
N ALA A 355 -12.17 -27.28 15.95
CA ALA A 355 -13.51 -27.08 16.47
C ALA A 355 -13.99 -28.18 17.46
N ASN A 356 -13.10 -28.99 18.03
CA ASN A 356 -13.48 -30.04 18.98
C ASN A 356 -12.86 -29.79 20.36
N SER A 357 -13.61 -30.05 21.44
CA SER A 357 -13.11 -29.93 22.81
C SER A 357 -12.38 -31.20 23.29
N ASP A 358 -12.65 -32.37 22.71
CA ASP A 358 -12.09 -33.63 23.21
C ASP A 358 -10.56 -33.71 23.00
N ALA A 359 -9.81 -34.17 24.02
CA ALA A 359 -8.36 -34.26 23.98
C ALA A 359 -7.81 -35.29 22.97
N THR A 360 -8.63 -36.25 22.54
CA THR A 360 -8.28 -37.19 21.45
C THR A 360 -8.09 -36.48 20.10
N TYR A 361 -8.51 -35.21 20.00
CA TYR A 361 -8.40 -34.40 18.79
C TYR A 361 -7.08 -33.61 18.69
N ASP A 362 -6.20 -33.69 19.69
CA ASP A 362 -5.07 -32.76 19.86
C ASP A 362 -3.91 -32.95 18.88
N ASN A 363 -3.83 -34.09 18.21
CA ASN A 363 -3.03 -34.20 17.00
C ASN A 363 -3.79 -33.56 15.84
N LEU A 364 -3.54 -32.27 15.61
CA LEU A 364 -4.31 -31.42 14.71
C LEU A 364 -4.21 -31.79 13.23
N THR A 365 -3.14 -32.45 12.79
CA THR A 365 -2.93 -32.81 11.38
C THR A 365 -3.45 -34.21 11.04
N ARG A 366 -3.57 -35.08 12.04
CA ARG A 366 -3.89 -36.51 11.84
C ARG A 366 -5.31 -36.75 11.32
N SER A 367 -5.47 -37.44 10.21
CA SER A 367 -6.80 -37.92 9.80
C SER A 367 -7.31 -39.09 10.67
N PHE A 368 -8.63 -39.26 10.81
CA PHE A 368 -9.24 -40.31 11.66
C PHE A 368 -8.87 -41.72 11.23
N SER A 369 -8.89 -41.97 9.92
CA SER A 369 -8.67 -43.28 9.31
C SER A 369 -7.30 -43.42 8.65
N GLY A 370 -6.48 -42.38 8.63
CA GLY A 370 -5.31 -42.31 7.75
C GLY A 370 -5.66 -42.06 6.28
N ALA A 371 -6.93 -41.73 5.96
CA ALA A 371 -7.36 -41.49 4.58
C ALA A 371 -6.71 -40.24 3.93
N PHE A 372 -6.23 -39.32 4.75
CA PHE A 372 -5.43 -38.17 4.29
C PHE A 372 -4.08 -38.17 5.00
N GLN A 373 -3.06 -37.76 4.26
CA GLN A 373 -1.72 -37.51 4.80
C GLN A 373 -1.76 -36.28 5.73
N ASP A 374 -0.86 -36.28 6.71
CA ASP A 374 -0.63 -35.10 7.54
C ASP A 374 -0.12 -33.97 6.64
N LYS A 375 -0.71 -32.78 6.78
CA LYS A 375 -0.36 -31.61 5.98
C LYS A 375 0.78 -30.84 6.65
N HIS A 376 1.65 -30.27 5.81
CA HIS A 376 2.71 -29.34 6.20
C HIS A 376 3.01 -28.41 5.02
N SER A 377 2.33 -27.28 5.00
CA SER A 377 2.35 -26.31 3.89
C SER A 377 3.45 -25.27 4.05
N ASP A 378 3.87 -24.94 5.28
CA ASP A 378 4.92 -23.96 5.55
C ASP A 378 5.70 -24.31 6.83
N GLU A 379 6.96 -23.89 6.89
CA GLU A 379 7.78 -24.00 8.10
C GLU A 379 7.28 -23.05 9.18
N GLY A 380 7.17 -23.53 10.41
CA GLY A 380 6.67 -22.72 11.51
C GLY A 380 6.24 -23.56 12.70
N PHE A 381 5.77 -22.86 13.73
CA PHE A 381 5.25 -23.49 14.93
C PHE A 381 4.21 -22.61 15.60
N TYR A 382 3.05 -23.18 15.94
CA TYR A 382 2.09 -22.56 16.83
C TYR A 382 1.97 -23.35 18.12
N HIS A 383 2.16 -22.65 19.24
CA HIS A 383 1.63 -23.12 20.52
C HIS A 383 0.20 -22.65 20.67
N ILE A 384 -0.71 -23.57 20.98
CA ILE A 384 -2.14 -23.29 20.94
C ILE A 384 -2.71 -23.53 22.32
N ASN A 385 -3.43 -22.57 22.88
CA ASN A 385 -4.22 -22.77 24.08
C ASN A 385 -5.69 -22.74 23.73
N VAL A 386 -6.46 -23.68 24.26
CA VAL A 386 -7.88 -23.84 23.93
C VAL A 386 -8.73 -23.64 25.17
N ALA A 387 -9.54 -22.58 25.16
CA ALA A 387 -10.59 -22.37 26.14
C ALA A 387 -11.84 -23.11 25.67
N GLU A 388 -12.22 -24.18 26.36
CA GLU A 388 -13.26 -25.11 25.91
C GLU A 388 -14.53 -25.09 26.76
N ALA A 389 -15.57 -25.77 26.27
CA ALA A 389 -16.87 -25.91 26.93
C ALA A 389 -17.50 -24.54 27.27
N LEU A 390 -17.43 -23.61 26.32
CA LEU A 390 -18.03 -22.29 26.44
C LEU A 390 -19.49 -22.38 26.01
N PHE A 391 -20.34 -22.92 26.88
CA PHE A 391 -21.78 -22.99 26.63
C PHE A 391 -22.40 -21.59 26.58
N VAL A 392 -23.09 -21.29 25.47
CA VAL A 392 -23.81 -20.04 25.21
C VAL A 392 -25.28 -20.37 24.98
N PRO A 393 -26.16 -20.13 25.96
CA PRO A 393 -27.60 -20.34 25.80
C PRO A 393 -28.18 -19.65 24.57
N GLY A 394 -29.28 -20.17 24.03
CA GLY A 394 -30.05 -19.46 23.00
C GLY A 394 -30.44 -18.05 23.44
N LYS A 395 -30.42 -17.08 22.51
CA LYS A 395 -30.72 -15.66 22.75
C LYS A 395 -29.90 -15.04 23.89
N SER A 396 -28.61 -15.36 23.95
CA SER A 396 -27.73 -14.88 25.01
C SER A 396 -26.34 -14.50 24.52
N VAL A 397 -25.60 -13.82 25.39
CA VAL A 397 -24.22 -13.41 25.15
C VAL A 397 -23.34 -13.98 26.25
N ARG A 398 -22.18 -14.52 25.88
CA ARG A 398 -21.14 -14.95 26.81
C ARG A 398 -19.83 -14.25 26.49
N THR A 399 -19.18 -13.69 27.50
CA THR A 399 -17.90 -13.00 27.34
C THR A 399 -16.78 -13.72 28.09
N GLU A 400 -15.66 -13.93 27.41
CA GLU A 400 -14.40 -14.44 27.97
C GLU A 400 -13.28 -13.40 27.82
N TYR A 401 -12.27 -13.51 28.68
CA TYR A 401 -11.18 -12.55 28.76
C TYR A 401 -9.82 -13.25 28.77
N ALA A 402 -8.85 -12.61 28.14
CA ALA A 402 -7.44 -12.92 28.23
C ALA A 402 -6.64 -11.61 28.18
N TYR A 403 -5.35 -11.67 28.43
CA TYR A 403 -4.45 -10.56 28.16
C TYR A 403 -3.04 -11.07 27.85
N ILE A 404 -2.27 -10.24 27.18
CA ILE A 404 -0.91 -10.51 26.75
C ILE A 404 0.01 -9.37 27.16
N SER A 405 1.24 -9.69 27.60
CA SER A 405 2.21 -8.69 28.03
C SER A 405 3.65 -9.17 27.81
N THR A 406 4.60 -8.25 27.70
CA THR A 406 6.04 -8.55 27.83
C THR A 406 6.54 -8.52 29.27
N LYS A 407 5.65 -8.23 30.22
CA LYS A 407 5.92 -8.18 31.66
C LYS A 407 4.96 -9.10 32.39
N GLU A 408 5.39 -9.63 33.52
CA GLU A 408 4.49 -10.39 34.38
C GLU A 408 3.43 -9.44 34.99
N ARG A 409 2.17 -9.66 34.62
CA ARG A 409 1.03 -8.83 35.04
C ARG A 409 -0.12 -9.71 35.49
N ASN A 410 -0.93 -9.21 36.42
CA ASN A 410 -2.12 -9.88 36.93
C ASN A 410 -3.33 -8.94 36.82
N TYR A 411 -4.31 -9.32 36.00
CA TYR A 411 -5.57 -8.58 35.86
C TYR A 411 -6.78 -9.49 36.06
N SER A 412 -7.77 -9.00 36.78
CA SER A 412 -9.08 -9.65 36.91
C SER A 412 -9.98 -9.34 35.71
N LYS A 413 -11.03 -10.16 35.51
CA LYS A 413 -12.07 -9.90 34.50
C LYS A 413 -12.72 -8.52 34.66
N ALA A 414 -12.87 -8.05 35.91
CA ALA A 414 -13.51 -6.76 36.20
C ALA A 414 -12.64 -5.58 35.77
N GLU A 415 -11.33 -5.65 35.99
CA GLU A 415 -10.38 -4.62 35.54
C GLU A 415 -10.30 -4.54 34.02
N LEU A 416 -10.22 -5.70 33.35
CA LEU A 416 -10.21 -5.77 31.88
C LEU A 416 -11.46 -5.16 31.26
N GLU A 417 -12.64 -5.39 31.86
CA GLU A 417 -13.89 -4.79 31.40
C GLU A 417 -13.92 -3.26 31.59
N ILE A 418 -13.24 -2.72 32.63
CA ILE A 418 -13.09 -1.27 32.81
C ILE A 418 -12.22 -0.66 31.72
N PHE A 419 -11.04 -1.24 31.46
CA PHE A 419 -10.14 -0.77 30.40
C PHE A 419 -10.80 -0.85 29.02
N TRP A 420 -11.48 -1.97 28.72
CA TRP A 420 -12.24 -2.11 27.48
C TRP A 420 -13.30 -1.01 27.32
N LYS A 421 -14.09 -0.71 28.37
CA LYS A 421 -15.08 0.37 28.34
C LYS A 421 -14.45 1.73 28.09
N GLN A 422 -13.28 2.00 28.64
CA GLN A 422 -12.54 3.24 28.42
C GLN A 422 -12.15 3.37 26.94
N CYS A 423 -11.52 2.34 26.35
CA CYS A 423 -11.17 2.33 24.92
C CYS A 423 -12.41 2.45 24.02
N ARG A 424 -13.48 1.69 24.29
CA ARG A 424 -14.75 1.80 23.55
C ARG A 424 -15.35 3.20 23.61
N SER A 425 -15.18 3.93 24.72
CA SER A 425 -15.69 5.29 24.84
C SER A 425 -14.95 6.29 23.96
N ILE A 426 -13.66 6.04 23.67
CA ILE A 426 -12.86 6.86 22.75
C ILE A 426 -13.38 6.68 21.33
N VAL A 427 -13.52 5.42 20.88
CA VAL A 427 -14.07 5.08 19.56
C VAL A 427 -15.42 5.77 19.31
N LYS A 428 -16.32 5.72 20.30
CA LYS A 428 -17.64 6.39 20.21
C LYS A 428 -17.54 7.91 20.09
N LYS A 429 -16.56 8.54 20.75
CA LYS A 429 -16.36 10.00 20.70
C LYS A 429 -15.74 10.46 19.38
N GLU A 430 -15.05 9.58 18.66
CA GLU A 430 -14.50 9.90 17.33
C GLU A 430 -15.58 10.00 16.24
N ASN A 431 -16.76 9.41 16.46
CA ASN A 431 -17.89 9.61 15.55
C ASN A 431 -18.51 11.00 15.78
N CYS A 432 -18.14 11.94 14.92
CA CYS A 432 -18.64 13.31 14.94
C CYS A 432 -19.60 13.61 13.78
N ALA A 433 -20.16 12.59 13.14
CA ALA A 433 -21.07 12.79 12.02
C ALA A 433 -22.42 13.42 12.45
N ASN A 434 -23.05 14.11 11.52
CA ASN A 434 -24.44 14.54 11.61
C ASN A 434 -25.38 13.32 11.51
N GLU A 435 -26.62 13.42 12.02
CA GLU A 435 -27.60 12.32 12.02
C GLU A 435 -27.97 11.86 10.60
N GLU A 436 -27.90 12.77 9.64
CA GLU A 436 -28.11 12.53 8.20
C GLU A 436 -27.10 11.51 7.65
N GLY A 437 -25.94 11.36 8.29
CA GLY A 437 -24.93 10.34 7.94
C GLY A 437 -25.21 8.95 8.50
N ASN A 438 -26.18 8.78 9.43
CA ASN A 438 -26.48 7.49 10.06
C ASN A 438 -26.70 6.33 9.07
N PRO A 439 -27.37 6.51 7.90
CA PRO A 439 -27.50 5.44 6.92
C PRO A 439 -26.16 4.88 6.40
N PHE A 440 -25.08 5.66 6.46
CA PHE A 440 -23.75 5.30 5.97
C PHE A 440 -22.72 5.09 7.09
N GLU A 441 -23.11 5.22 8.37
CA GLU A 441 -22.19 5.09 9.51
C GLU A 441 -21.50 3.71 9.50
N PHE A 442 -22.26 2.65 9.20
CA PHE A 442 -21.70 1.31 9.13
C PHE A 442 -20.67 1.18 8.00
N THR A 443 -20.99 1.68 6.80
CA THR A 443 -20.06 1.76 5.65
C THR A 443 -18.76 2.48 6.02
N GLY A 444 -18.87 3.69 6.59
CA GLY A 444 -17.71 4.49 6.99
C GLY A 444 -16.86 3.79 8.06
N ARG A 445 -17.49 3.13 9.03
CA ARG A 445 -16.80 2.35 10.08
C ARG A 445 -16.05 1.16 9.51
N MET A 446 -16.66 0.41 8.59
CA MET A 446 -16.01 -0.76 7.97
C MET A 446 -14.80 -0.33 7.13
N MET A 447 -14.93 0.75 6.35
CA MET A 447 -13.80 1.29 5.58
C MET A 447 -12.66 1.78 6.48
N LYS A 448 -12.96 2.50 7.57
CA LYS A 448 -11.95 2.90 8.57
C LYS A 448 -11.24 1.67 9.17
N SER A 449 -12.01 0.64 9.51
CA SER A 449 -11.48 -0.58 10.13
C SER A 449 -10.56 -1.35 9.18
N ALA A 450 -10.92 -1.47 7.90
CA ALA A 450 -10.05 -2.02 6.87
C ALA A 450 -8.76 -1.19 6.73
N LEU A 451 -8.89 0.13 6.61
CA LEU A 451 -7.75 1.06 6.48
C LEU A 451 -6.72 0.92 7.60
N TYR A 452 -7.16 0.82 8.85
CA TYR A 452 -6.28 0.71 10.01
C TYR A 452 -5.76 -0.71 10.26
N SER A 453 -6.47 -1.74 9.78
CA SER A 453 -6.04 -3.13 9.94
C SER A 453 -5.07 -3.60 8.85
N ASN A 454 -5.07 -2.94 7.68
CA ASN A 454 -4.19 -3.27 6.55
C ASN A 454 -2.74 -2.79 6.70
N ILE A 455 -2.25 -2.68 7.93
CA ILE A 455 -0.83 -2.53 8.22
C ILE A 455 -0.14 -3.90 8.25
N VAL A 456 1.08 -3.99 7.73
CA VAL A 456 1.88 -5.22 7.72
C VAL A 456 3.32 -4.93 8.14
N TYR A 457 3.94 -5.88 8.84
CA TYR A 457 5.37 -5.85 9.18
C TYR A 457 5.91 -7.27 9.08
N PRO A 458 7.14 -7.51 8.60
CA PRO A 458 8.09 -6.52 8.11
C PRO A 458 7.94 -6.25 6.61
N ILE A 459 8.23 -5.02 6.19
CA ILE A 459 8.41 -4.60 4.80
C ILE A 459 9.82 -4.03 4.66
N ARG A 460 10.58 -4.50 3.67
CA ARG A 460 11.93 -4.00 3.43
C ARG A 460 11.85 -2.68 2.64
N ARG A 461 12.54 -1.65 3.11
CA ARG A 461 12.68 -0.35 2.44
C ARG A 461 14.12 0.12 2.62
N HIS A 462 14.89 0.12 1.53
CA HIS A 462 16.28 0.61 1.49
C HIS A 462 17.16 0.12 2.64
N GLY A 463 17.18 -1.21 2.84
CA GLY A 463 17.99 -1.89 3.87
C GLY A 463 17.36 -1.98 5.26
N GLU A 464 16.24 -1.33 5.52
CA GLU A 464 15.55 -1.37 6.82
C GLU A 464 14.20 -2.11 6.74
N TYR A 465 13.74 -2.67 7.87
CA TYR A 465 12.37 -3.20 7.99
C TYR A 465 11.44 -2.18 8.64
N ILE A 466 10.33 -1.88 7.96
CA ILE A 466 9.29 -0.97 8.40
C ILE A 466 7.94 -1.67 8.51
N ALA A 467 7.02 -1.08 9.28
CA ALA A 467 5.61 -1.43 9.23
C ALA A 467 4.93 -0.55 8.19
N HIS A 468 4.07 -1.09 7.32
CA HIS A 468 3.51 -0.30 6.23
C HIS A 468 2.02 -0.59 6.04
N TYR A 469 1.24 0.47 5.78
CA TYR A 469 -0.16 0.33 5.38
C TYR A 469 -0.24 0.01 3.90
N THR A 470 -0.94 -1.08 3.59
CA THR A 470 -1.03 -1.68 2.26
C THR A 470 -2.48 -1.63 1.77
N PRO A 471 -2.74 -1.86 0.47
CA PRO A 471 -4.10 -1.86 -0.06
C PRO A 471 -5.00 -2.90 0.62
N GLY A 472 -4.39 -4.02 0.97
CA GLY A 472 -4.88 -5.08 1.83
C GLY A 472 -3.72 -6.00 2.20
N LYS A 473 -3.91 -6.85 3.21
CA LYS A 473 -2.81 -7.67 3.77
C LYS A 473 -2.15 -8.64 2.80
N ARG A 474 -2.82 -9.01 1.69
CA ARG A 474 -2.26 -9.84 0.62
C ARG A 474 -1.23 -9.11 -0.25
N TRP A 475 -1.30 -7.79 -0.32
CA TRP A 475 -0.39 -6.96 -1.13
C TRP A 475 0.64 -6.32 -0.22
N ASP A 476 1.46 -7.17 0.41
CA ASP A 476 2.47 -6.78 1.39
C ASP A 476 3.72 -6.14 0.73
N SER A 477 3.51 -5.06 -0.03
CA SER A 477 4.55 -4.32 -0.76
C SER A 477 4.30 -2.80 -0.74
N LEU A 478 5.22 -2.03 -1.30
CA LEU A 478 5.24 -0.56 -1.34
C LEU A 478 4.48 0.00 -2.55
N TYR A 479 3.18 -0.31 -2.73
CA TYR A 479 2.38 0.16 -3.88
C TYR A 479 2.29 1.69 -3.97
N THR A 480 2.94 2.28 -4.99
CA THR A 480 3.11 3.73 -5.10
C THR A 480 1.77 4.45 -5.15
N TRP A 481 0.89 4.15 -6.11
CA TRP A 481 -0.31 4.95 -6.25
C TRP A 481 -1.37 4.72 -5.16
N ASP A 482 -1.51 3.50 -4.64
CA ASP A 482 -2.40 3.18 -3.51
C ASP A 482 -2.06 3.98 -2.26
N SER A 483 -0.77 4.18 -1.97
CA SER A 483 -0.35 4.83 -0.73
C SER A 483 -0.85 6.26 -0.59
N GLY A 484 -0.96 7.01 -1.68
CA GLY A 484 -1.58 8.33 -1.65
C GLY A 484 -3.06 8.28 -1.27
N PHE A 485 -3.82 7.30 -1.77
CA PHE A 485 -5.22 7.11 -1.39
C PHE A 485 -5.39 6.65 0.05
N ILE A 486 -4.53 5.72 0.51
CA ILE A 486 -4.47 5.29 1.91
C ILE A 486 -4.25 6.51 2.81
N GLY A 487 -3.24 7.34 2.50
CA GLY A 487 -2.96 8.55 3.27
C GLY A 487 -4.10 9.58 3.20
N LEU A 488 -4.79 9.72 2.06
CA LEU A 488 -5.92 10.62 1.92
C LEU A 488 -7.09 10.24 2.83
N GLY A 489 -7.41 8.95 2.97
CA GLY A 489 -8.41 8.52 3.96
C GLY A 489 -7.94 8.64 5.39
N MET A 490 -6.67 8.35 5.65
CA MET A 490 -6.10 8.52 6.98
C MET A 490 -6.16 9.97 7.44
N LEU A 491 -6.06 10.94 6.53
CA LEU A 491 -6.11 12.36 6.85
C LEU A 491 -7.42 12.79 7.51
N ASP A 492 -8.51 12.04 7.30
CA ASP A 492 -9.77 12.30 8.00
C ASP A 492 -9.75 11.85 9.47
N TYR A 493 -8.82 10.99 9.87
CA TYR A 493 -8.76 10.38 11.21
C TYR A 493 -7.47 10.73 11.98
N SER A 494 -6.33 10.82 11.30
CA SER A 494 -5.01 11.10 11.87
C SER A 494 -4.06 11.72 10.83
N SER A 495 -3.80 13.02 10.96
CA SER A 495 -2.81 13.73 10.12
C SER A 495 -1.40 13.16 10.26
N LYS A 496 -1.03 12.67 11.45
CA LYS A 496 0.27 12.04 11.72
C LYS A 496 0.48 10.74 10.93
N LEU A 497 -0.57 9.91 10.83
CA LEU A 497 -0.49 8.68 10.04
C LEU A 497 -0.49 8.98 8.53
N ALA A 498 -1.23 10.00 8.10
CA ALA A 498 -1.16 10.48 6.72
C ALA A 498 0.25 10.98 6.35
N GLU A 499 0.90 11.75 7.23
CA GLU A 499 2.30 12.19 7.07
C GLU A 499 3.26 11.00 7.02
N TYR A 500 3.08 9.99 7.89
CA TYR A 500 3.87 8.76 7.87
C TYR A 500 3.77 8.01 6.53
N VAL A 501 2.55 7.83 6.03
CA VAL A 501 2.31 7.15 4.74
C VAL A 501 2.96 7.95 3.60
N MET A 502 2.81 9.27 3.59
CA MET A 502 3.45 10.14 2.60
C MET A 502 4.99 10.05 2.63
N ASP A 503 5.60 10.23 3.81
CA ASP A 503 7.06 10.23 4.00
C ASP A 503 7.69 8.87 3.64
N THR A 504 6.94 7.78 3.76
CA THR A 504 7.40 6.45 3.33
C THR A 504 7.82 6.44 1.86
N TYR A 505 7.17 7.22 0.99
CA TYR A 505 7.42 7.20 -0.45
C TYR A 505 8.38 8.28 -0.96
N LEU A 506 8.80 9.19 -0.09
CA LEU A 506 9.74 10.25 -0.44
C LEU A 506 11.19 9.76 -0.35
N SER A 507 12.04 10.41 -1.14
CA SER A 507 13.48 10.15 -1.18
C SER A 507 14.26 11.40 -0.81
N GLU A 508 15.20 11.26 0.13
CA GLU A 508 16.08 12.35 0.54
C GLU A 508 16.93 12.84 -0.65
N PRO A 509 17.29 14.14 -0.72
CA PRO A 509 17.98 14.70 -1.88
C PRO A 509 19.33 14.05 -2.25
N ASP A 510 20.00 13.42 -1.30
CA ASP A 510 21.31 12.77 -1.44
C ASP A 510 21.23 11.28 -1.83
N ASN A 511 20.06 10.66 -1.73
CA ASN A 511 19.85 9.28 -2.16
C ASN A 511 20.06 9.17 -3.68
N THR A 512 20.94 8.30 -4.17
CA THR A 512 21.21 8.17 -5.62
C THR A 512 20.47 6.99 -6.27
N ASP A 513 19.87 6.12 -5.46
CA ASP A 513 19.22 4.88 -5.91
C ASP A 513 17.80 5.13 -6.44
N PHE A 514 17.05 6.06 -5.83
CA PHE A 514 15.69 6.35 -6.29
C PHE A 514 15.28 7.81 -6.02
N ALA A 515 14.56 8.41 -6.97
CA ALA A 515 14.00 9.76 -6.82
C ALA A 515 12.77 9.82 -5.90
N PHE A 516 12.04 8.71 -5.82
CA PHE A 516 10.91 8.43 -4.93
C PHE A 516 10.70 6.90 -4.92
N VAL A 517 9.92 6.38 -3.98
CA VAL A 517 9.66 4.93 -3.94
C VAL A 517 8.68 4.55 -5.05
N ALA A 518 9.16 3.74 -6.01
CA ALA A 518 8.39 3.24 -7.13
C ALA A 518 8.09 1.74 -7.00
N HIS A 519 6.80 1.39 -7.07
CA HIS A 519 6.28 0.04 -7.26
C HIS A 519 4.93 0.14 -7.94
N GLY A 520 4.71 -0.67 -8.98
CA GLY A 520 3.48 -0.59 -9.76
C GLY A 520 3.37 0.70 -10.57
N SER A 521 2.13 1.14 -10.81
CA SER A 521 1.85 2.35 -11.59
C SER A 521 2.32 3.63 -10.90
N LEU A 522 2.93 4.52 -11.70
CA LEU A 522 3.52 5.79 -11.25
C LEU A 522 2.50 6.95 -11.20
N VAL A 523 1.25 6.68 -10.86
CA VAL A 523 0.26 7.75 -10.66
C VAL A 523 0.67 8.53 -9.40
N PRO A 524 0.90 9.86 -9.48
CA PRO A 524 1.61 10.62 -8.45
C PRO A 524 0.71 11.03 -7.28
N THR A 525 0.04 10.07 -6.66
CA THR A 525 -0.99 10.29 -5.62
C THR A 525 -0.43 10.94 -4.34
N GLN A 526 0.89 10.82 -4.09
CA GLN A 526 1.56 11.50 -2.97
C GLN A 526 1.42 13.02 -3.06
N PHE A 527 1.39 13.60 -4.27
CA PHE A 527 1.21 15.04 -4.43
C PHE A 527 -0.20 15.48 -4.04
N TYR A 528 -1.21 14.67 -4.37
CA TYR A 528 -2.60 14.92 -3.96
C TYR A 528 -2.72 14.87 -2.44
N LEU A 529 -2.09 13.87 -1.82
CA LEU A 529 -2.03 13.76 -0.37
C LEU A 529 -1.33 14.97 0.28
N TYR A 530 -0.15 15.34 -0.21
CA TYR A 530 0.60 16.48 0.35
C TYR A 530 -0.17 17.79 0.21
N TYR A 531 -0.79 18.02 -0.95
CA TYR A 531 -1.61 19.20 -1.19
C TYR A 531 -2.81 19.26 -0.23
N GLU A 532 -3.52 18.15 -0.01
CA GLU A 532 -4.62 18.08 0.95
C GLU A 532 -4.15 18.26 2.41
N ILE A 533 -2.99 17.70 2.79
CA ILE A 533 -2.41 17.92 4.11
C ILE A 533 -2.16 19.43 4.32
N LEU A 534 -1.54 20.11 3.36
CA LEU A 534 -1.22 21.55 3.46
C LEU A 534 -2.46 22.45 3.49
N ASN A 535 -3.51 22.08 2.75
CA ASN A 535 -4.79 22.80 2.75
C ASN A 535 -5.56 22.63 4.06
N ARG A 536 -5.38 21.51 4.78
CA ARG A 536 -6.00 21.29 6.10
C ARG A 536 -5.16 21.82 7.26
N ALA A 537 -3.86 21.99 7.07
CA ALA A 537 -2.91 22.45 8.06
C ALA A 537 -3.08 23.94 8.40
N ASP A 538 -2.89 24.29 9.66
CA ASP A 538 -2.74 25.69 10.07
C ASP A 538 -1.39 26.27 9.62
N ALA A 539 -1.17 27.58 9.83
CA ALA A 539 0.06 28.25 9.41
C ALA A 539 1.34 27.66 10.05
N LYS A 540 1.27 27.19 11.30
CA LYS A 540 2.42 26.62 12.01
C LYS A 540 2.72 25.21 11.52
N GLU A 541 1.70 24.39 11.35
CA GLU A 541 1.81 23.05 10.78
C GLU A 541 2.34 23.12 9.35
N ARG A 542 1.81 24.04 8.54
CA ARG A 542 2.27 24.31 7.17
C ARG A 542 3.75 24.67 7.11
N GLU A 543 4.24 25.50 8.03
CA GLU A 543 5.67 25.82 8.15
C GLU A 543 6.50 24.56 8.44
N ASN A 544 6.07 23.70 9.36
CA ASN A 544 6.77 22.45 9.65
C ASN A 544 6.81 21.50 8.44
N LEU A 545 5.72 21.46 7.67
CA LEU A 545 5.59 20.61 6.48
C LEU A 545 6.43 21.09 5.28
N LYS A 546 6.98 22.30 5.31
CA LYS A 546 7.94 22.80 4.29
C LYS A 546 9.16 21.90 4.13
N LYS A 547 9.54 21.18 5.19
CA LYS A 547 10.65 20.22 5.19
C LYS A 547 10.54 19.14 4.11
N TYR A 548 9.34 18.87 3.60
CA TYR A 548 9.10 17.89 2.52
C TYR A 548 9.25 18.45 1.10
N TYR A 549 9.23 19.79 0.94
CA TYR A 549 9.25 20.44 -0.37
C TYR A 549 10.42 20.02 -1.27
N PRO A 550 11.69 19.89 -0.79
CA PRO A 550 12.80 19.48 -1.65
C PRO A 550 12.62 18.07 -2.25
N MET A 551 12.01 17.15 -1.50
CA MET A 551 11.75 15.78 -1.97
C MET A 551 10.63 15.75 -3.01
N PHE A 552 9.58 16.54 -2.81
CA PHE A 552 8.53 16.72 -3.83
C PHE A 552 9.02 17.43 -5.09
N LEU A 553 9.93 18.40 -4.96
CA LEU A 553 10.56 19.04 -6.11
C LEU A 553 11.41 18.04 -6.90
N ARG A 554 12.14 17.17 -6.21
CA ARG A 554 12.89 16.06 -6.83
C ARG A 554 11.97 15.09 -7.57
N TYR A 555 10.90 14.64 -6.91
CA TYR A 555 9.89 13.77 -7.50
C TYR A 555 9.26 14.44 -8.74
N TYR A 556 8.86 15.71 -8.63
CA TYR A 556 8.29 16.48 -9.73
C TYR A 556 9.23 16.54 -10.94
N ARG A 557 10.50 16.90 -10.73
CA ARG A 557 11.50 16.98 -11.81
C ARG A 557 11.75 15.63 -12.47
N TYR A 558 11.66 14.53 -11.71
CA TYR A 558 11.74 13.19 -12.28
C TYR A 558 10.53 12.93 -13.19
N MET A 559 9.31 13.20 -12.73
CA MET A 559 8.08 13.06 -13.53
C MET A 559 8.06 13.99 -14.75
N ALA A 560 8.68 15.17 -14.67
CA ALA A 560 8.82 16.11 -15.79
C ALA A 560 9.77 15.63 -16.89
N GLY A 561 10.57 14.59 -16.64
CA GLY A 561 11.64 14.16 -17.54
C GLY A 561 12.85 15.09 -17.54
N ARG A 562 13.15 15.73 -16.40
CA ARG A 562 14.26 16.68 -16.24
C ARG A 562 15.45 16.14 -15.46
N THR A 563 15.19 15.24 -14.53
CA THR A 563 16.24 14.63 -13.70
C THR A 563 17.03 13.61 -14.51
N GLU A 564 18.31 13.46 -14.20
CA GLU A 564 19.17 12.41 -14.78
C GLU A 564 18.51 11.03 -14.70
N GLY A 565 18.60 10.29 -15.81
CA GLY A 565 17.98 8.98 -15.99
C GLY A 565 16.47 8.96 -16.17
N SER A 566 15.76 10.08 -16.06
CA SER A 566 14.32 10.09 -16.34
C SER A 566 14.03 9.99 -17.84
N THR A 567 13.25 8.99 -18.25
CA THR A 567 12.82 8.77 -19.64
C THR A 567 11.37 9.20 -19.88
N MET A 568 10.73 9.83 -18.89
CA MET A 568 9.32 10.26 -18.97
C MET A 568 9.00 11.10 -20.20
N SER A 569 9.94 11.95 -20.66
CA SER A 569 9.78 12.88 -21.78
C SER A 569 10.35 12.38 -23.12
N ARG A 570 10.71 11.09 -23.23
CA ARG A 570 11.49 10.56 -24.35
C ARG A 570 10.84 10.62 -25.73
N LEU A 571 9.52 10.81 -25.82
CA LEU A 571 8.79 10.84 -27.09
C LEU A 571 9.15 12.07 -27.95
N GLY A 572 9.68 13.13 -27.35
CA GLY A 572 10.13 14.33 -28.06
C GLY A 572 9.02 15.22 -28.65
N ASN A 573 7.76 14.80 -28.59
CA ASN A 573 6.60 15.54 -29.09
C ASN A 573 5.92 16.44 -28.04
N GLY A 574 6.53 16.58 -26.86
CA GLY A 574 6.01 17.36 -25.74
C GLY A 574 5.20 16.55 -24.74
N LEU A 575 4.70 15.36 -25.10
CA LEU A 575 3.98 14.46 -24.19
C LEU A 575 4.91 13.61 -23.33
N LEU A 576 4.35 13.00 -22.29
CA LEU A 576 5.01 12.10 -21.36
C LEU A 576 4.56 10.65 -21.54
N THR A 577 5.43 9.70 -21.20
CA THR A 577 5.11 8.26 -21.19
C THR A 577 5.84 7.56 -20.05
N VAL A 578 5.21 6.54 -19.48
CA VAL A 578 5.72 5.78 -18.32
C VAL A 578 6.15 4.35 -18.68
N TYR A 579 5.94 3.93 -19.93
CA TYR A 579 6.06 2.51 -20.31
C TYR A 579 7.49 1.95 -20.21
N ASP A 580 8.49 2.80 -20.01
CA ASP A 580 9.87 2.38 -19.69
C ASP A 580 10.04 1.88 -18.25
N TYR A 581 9.11 2.23 -17.36
CA TYR A 581 9.17 1.93 -15.92
C TYR A 581 8.22 0.82 -15.52
N PHE A 582 7.01 0.83 -16.08
CA PHE A 582 5.98 -0.14 -15.75
C PHE A 582 5.04 -0.35 -16.93
N TYR A 583 4.42 -1.53 -17.01
CA TYR A 583 3.48 -1.84 -18.10
C TYR A 583 2.19 -1.00 -17.99
N ASN A 584 1.84 -0.57 -16.78
CA ASN A 584 0.61 0.16 -16.53
C ASN A 584 0.82 1.65 -16.27
N ALA A 585 0.18 2.50 -17.06
CA ALA A 585 0.30 3.96 -16.96
C ALA A 585 -0.66 4.65 -15.99
N SER A 586 -1.80 4.03 -15.73
CA SER A 586 -2.97 4.66 -15.12
C SER A 586 -3.40 4.01 -13.81
N GLY A 587 -2.77 2.90 -13.41
CA GLY A 587 -3.27 2.02 -12.35
C GLY A 587 -4.39 1.09 -12.82
N MET A 588 -4.79 1.16 -14.10
CA MET A 588 -5.88 0.37 -14.68
C MET A 588 -5.33 -0.77 -15.55
N ASP A 589 -5.15 -1.95 -14.94
CA ASP A 589 -4.31 -3.04 -15.46
C ASP A 589 -4.73 -3.52 -16.87
N ASP A 590 -6.00 -3.86 -17.05
CA ASP A 590 -6.58 -4.37 -18.29
C ASP A 590 -7.40 -3.31 -19.05
N TYR A 591 -7.05 -2.03 -18.86
CA TYR A 591 -7.71 -0.93 -19.57
C TYR A 591 -7.52 -1.06 -21.09
N PRO A 592 -8.59 -0.96 -21.91
CA PRO A 592 -8.55 -1.35 -23.33
C PRO A 592 -7.41 -0.75 -24.19
N PRO A 593 -7.11 0.57 -24.16
CA PRO A 593 -6.04 1.13 -24.98
C PRO A 593 -4.66 0.64 -24.54
N GLN A 594 -4.48 0.31 -23.26
CA GLN A 594 -3.25 -0.26 -22.72
C GLN A 594 -3.07 -1.73 -23.11
N VAL A 595 -4.13 -2.53 -23.05
CA VAL A 595 -4.06 -3.91 -23.55
C VAL A 595 -3.69 -3.92 -25.03
N GLU A 596 -4.29 -3.01 -25.81
CA GLU A 596 -4.07 -2.92 -27.25
C GLU A 596 -2.64 -2.48 -27.61
N LEU A 597 -2.07 -1.49 -26.92
CA LEU A 597 -0.71 -1.03 -27.22
C LEU A 597 0.32 -2.13 -26.94
N HIS A 598 0.15 -2.93 -25.88
CA HIS A 598 1.04 -4.05 -25.59
C HIS A 598 0.87 -5.18 -26.60
N ARG A 599 -0.37 -5.48 -27.00
CA ARG A 599 -0.65 -6.46 -28.06
C ARG A 599 0.06 -6.09 -29.37
N LYS A 600 0.16 -4.79 -29.68
CA LYS A 600 0.82 -4.26 -30.87
C LYS A 600 2.30 -3.89 -30.66
N ASN A 601 2.86 -4.07 -29.46
CA ASN A 601 4.23 -3.66 -29.08
C ASN A 601 4.53 -2.17 -29.39
N MET A 602 3.62 -1.28 -28.99
CA MET A 602 3.67 0.16 -29.28
C MET A 602 4.21 1.02 -28.12
N GLU A 603 4.75 0.42 -27.07
CA GLU A 603 5.24 1.11 -25.86
C GLU A 603 6.25 2.23 -26.16
N GLN A 604 7.03 2.07 -27.23
CA GLN A 604 8.02 3.06 -27.66
C GLN A 604 7.41 4.35 -28.22
N VAL A 605 6.15 4.34 -28.67
CA VAL A 605 5.56 5.45 -29.44
C VAL A 605 4.26 5.97 -28.87
N VAL A 606 3.72 5.36 -27.82
CA VAL A 606 2.41 5.72 -27.24
C VAL A 606 2.57 6.58 -25.99
N SER A 607 1.74 7.61 -25.91
CA SER A 607 1.54 8.44 -24.73
C SER A 607 0.09 8.30 -24.22
N PRO A 608 -0.11 7.88 -22.96
CA PRO A 608 -1.42 7.78 -22.33
C PRO A 608 -1.93 9.15 -21.87
N VAL A 609 -3.24 9.34 -21.82
CA VAL A 609 -3.86 10.63 -21.42
C VAL A 609 -3.58 10.93 -19.94
N CYS A 610 -3.89 10.00 -19.04
CA CYS A 610 -3.76 10.14 -17.58
C CYS A 610 -2.37 10.59 -17.11
N SER A 611 -1.26 10.03 -17.64
CA SER A 611 0.08 10.41 -17.20
C SER A 611 0.37 11.89 -17.45
N ASN A 612 -0.09 12.43 -18.58
CA ASN A 612 0.04 13.85 -18.91
C ASN A 612 -0.88 14.72 -18.04
N VAL A 613 -2.13 14.27 -17.82
CA VAL A 613 -3.11 14.97 -16.97
C VAL A 613 -2.61 15.09 -15.53
N HIS A 614 -2.18 13.98 -14.93
CA HIS A 614 -1.67 14.00 -13.57
C HIS A 614 -0.39 14.83 -13.46
N PHE A 615 0.49 14.81 -14.47
CA PHE A 615 1.66 15.68 -14.51
C PHE A 615 1.28 17.17 -14.47
N ILE A 616 0.33 17.59 -15.31
CA ILE A 616 -0.18 18.98 -15.33
C ILE A 616 -0.77 19.35 -13.95
N ARG A 617 -1.55 18.45 -13.36
CA ARG A 617 -2.16 18.67 -12.04
C ARG A 617 -1.12 18.82 -10.93
N ILE A 618 -0.08 17.97 -10.89
CA ILE A 618 0.99 18.14 -9.89
C ILE A 618 1.84 19.40 -10.14
N ALA A 619 1.98 19.86 -11.40
CA ALA A 619 2.63 21.13 -11.69
C ALA A 619 1.84 22.32 -11.09
N LYS A 620 0.50 22.28 -11.18
CA LYS A 620 -0.38 23.27 -10.52
C LYS A 620 -0.24 23.22 -8.99
N PHE A 621 -0.21 22.03 -8.39
CA PHE A 621 0.04 21.89 -6.95
C PHE A 621 1.39 22.47 -6.55
N MET A 622 2.47 22.10 -7.25
CA MET A 622 3.81 22.60 -6.95
C MET A 622 3.90 24.12 -7.10
N LYS A 623 3.22 24.71 -8.09
CA LYS A 623 3.12 26.17 -8.25
C LYS A 623 2.48 26.83 -7.03
N GLN A 624 1.33 26.34 -6.57
CA GLN A 624 0.65 26.89 -5.40
C GLN A 624 1.45 26.71 -4.11
N ILE A 625 2.00 25.51 -3.88
CA ILE A 625 2.84 25.21 -2.71
C ILE A 625 4.09 26.10 -2.71
N SER A 626 4.73 26.28 -3.86
CA SER A 626 5.91 27.13 -4.04
C SER A 626 5.60 28.59 -3.70
N MET A 627 4.44 29.10 -4.12
CA MET A 627 3.97 30.45 -3.72
C MET A 627 3.73 30.54 -2.21
N ALA A 628 3.00 29.57 -1.63
CA ALA A 628 2.70 29.54 -0.19
C ALA A 628 3.96 29.45 0.69
N PHE A 629 5.04 28.85 0.17
CA PHE A 629 6.31 28.72 0.88
C PHE A 629 7.34 29.83 0.56
N GLY A 630 7.07 30.68 -0.43
CA GLY A 630 7.95 31.77 -0.84
C GLY A 630 9.11 31.35 -1.77
N TYR A 631 8.99 30.23 -2.47
CA TYR A 631 9.99 29.71 -3.42
C TYR A 631 9.69 30.11 -4.88
N GLU A 632 9.38 31.39 -5.10
CA GLU A 632 8.91 31.90 -6.40
C GLU A 632 9.90 31.68 -7.56
N GLU A 633 11.18 31.45 -7.26
CA GLU A 633 12.21 31.12 -8.25
C GLU A 633 11.91 29.85 -9.07
N ASN A 634 11.09 28.93 -8.53
CA ASN A 634 10.71 27.70 -9.22
C ASN A 634 9.52 27.87 -10.17
N LEU A 635 8.74 28.96 -10.06
CA LEU A 635 7.51 29.14 -10.85
C LEU A 635 7.73 29.10 -12.37
N PRO A 636 8.78 29.72 -12.95
CA PRO A 636 9.04 29.65 -14.39
C PRO A 636 9.36 28.23 -14.89
N GLU A 637 9.87 27.36 -14.03
CA GLU A 637 10.07 25.93 -14.37
C GLU A 637 8.73 25.23 -14.49
N PHE A 638 7.89 25.31 -13.46
CA PHE A 638 6.58 24.65 -13.44
C PHE A 638 5.68 25.12 -14.58
N GLU A 639 5.66 26.43 -14.87
CA GLU A 639 4.85 27.00 -15.94
C GLU A 639 5.28 26.47 -17.32
N ARG A 640 6.59 26.48 -17.61
CA ARG A 640 7.09 26.00 -18.92
C ARG A 640 6.82 24.52 -19.13
N ASP A 641 7.02 23.71 -18.10
CA ASP A 641 6.81 22.26 -18.20
C ASP A 641 5.31 21.94 -18.36
N MET A 642 4.46 22.61 -17.58
CA MET A 642 3.00 22.49 -17.68
C MET A 642 2.49 22.90 -19.07
N GLU A 643 2.88 24.08 -19.57
CA GLU A 643 2.43 24.58 -20.87
C GLU A 643 2.88 23.69 -22.02
N ARG A 644 4.10 23.14 -21.97
CA ARG A 644 4.60 22.17 -22.95
C ARG A 644 3.67 20.96 -23.04
N VAL A 645 3.39 20.32 -21.91
CA VAL A 645 2.58 19.09 -21.86
C VAL A 645 1.12 19.38 -22.18
N LYS A 646 0.55 20.47 -21.63
CA LYS A 646 -0.83 20.91 -21.90
C LYS A 646 -1.06 21.14 -23.39
N ASN A 647 -0.20 21.92 -24.04
CA ASN A 647 -0.37 22.27 -25.45
C ASN A 647 -0.24 21.03 -26.35
N ALA A 648 0.68 20.11 -26.06
CA ALA A 648 0.80 18.86 -26.79
C ALA A 648 -0.43 17.95 -26.59
N LEU A 649 -0.94 17.84 -25.37
CA LEU A 649 -2.11 17.00 -25.06
C LEU A 649 -3.36 17.50 -25.78
N LEU A 650 -3.64 18.80 -25.71
CA LEU A 650 -4.78 19.40 -26.41
C LEU A 650 -4.66 19.28 -27.94
N ALA A 651 -3.44 19.34 -28.48
CA ALA A 651 -3.23 19.26 -29.92
C ALA A 651 -3.33 17.82 -30.48
N TYR A 652 -2.90 16.81 -29.73
CA TYR A 652 -2.71 15.46 -30.27
C TYR A 652 -3.67 14.41 -29.74
N ALA A 653 -4.31 14.64 -28.59
CA ALA A 653 -5.16 13.63 -27.96
C ALA A 653 -6.66 13.93 -28.07
N TRP A 654 -7.09 15.13 -28.45
CA TRP A 654 -8.52 15.43 -28.57
C TRP A 654 -9.14 14.80 -29.82
N ASP A 655 -10.13 13.92 -29.66
CA ASP A 655 -10.92 13.35 -30.76
C ASP A 655 -12.26 14.09 -30.91
N GLU A 656 -12.33 15.01 -31.87
CA GLU A 656 -13.56 15.77 -32.18
C GLU A 656 -14.75 14.87 -32.56
N GLU A 657 -14.49 13.69 -33.14
CA GLU A 657 -15.55 12.78 -33.59
C GLU A 657 -16.24 12.09 -32.40
N SER A 658 -15.45 11.56 -31.47
CA SER A 658 -15.98 10.84 -30.31
C SER A 658 -16.32 11.76 -29.14
N GLY A 659 -15.73 12.96 -29.06
CA GLY A 659 -15.83 13.84 -27.90
C GLY A 659 -15.03 13.38 -26.68
N TYR A 660 -14.01 12.54 -26.90
CA TYR A 660 -13.11 12.01 -25.86
C TYR A 660 -11.66 12.35 -26.18
N PHE A 661 -10.80 12.35 -25.15
CA PHE A 661 -9.36 12.31 -25.37
C PHE A 661 -8.88 10.86 -25.60
N GLY A 662 -7.96 10.66 -26.53
CA GLY A 662 -7.41 9.36 -26.91
C GLY A 662 -5.89 9.24 -26.70
N TYR A 663 -5.39 8.00 -26.70
CA TYR A 663 -3.95 7.74 -26.55
C TYR A 663 -3.22 8.23 -27.80
N ALA A 664 -2.21 9.07 -27.60
CA ALA A 664 -1.47 9.67 -28.69
C ALA A 664 -0.33 8.75 -29.15
N VAL A 665 -0.31 8.43 -30.44
CA VAL A 665 0.67 7.55 -31.08
C VAL A 665 1.59 8.37 -31.97
N GLN A 666 2.89 8.36 -31.67
CA GLN A 666 3.92 8.96 -32.51
C GLN A 666 4.11 8.10 -33.78
N GLY A 667 3.52 8.54 -34.90
CA GLY A 667 3.70 7.93 -36.22
C GLY A 667 4.80 8.60 -37.05
N GLN A 668 5.03 8.08 -38.26
CA GLN A 668 5.96 8.67 -39.23
C GLN A 668 5.47 10.01 -39.81
N GLU A 669 4.16 10.12 -40.04
CA GLU A 669 3.52 11.30 -40.64
C GLU A 669 3.04 12.33 -39.61
N GLY A 670 3.23 12.05 -38.31
CA GLY A 670 2.78 12.89 -37.21
C GLY A 670 2.16 12.06 -36.07
N VAL A 671 1.61 12.78 -35.09
CA VAL A 671 0.92 12.17 -33.95
C VAL A 671 -0.55 11.95 -34.30
N HIS A 672 -1.08 10.77 -34.01
CA HIS A 672 -2.48 10.41 -34.23
C HIS A 672 -3.05 9.66 -33.02
N ILE A 673 -4.38 9.52 -32.96
CA ILE A 673 -5.06 8.83 -31.86
C ILE A 673 -5.10 7.32 -32.11
N LEU A 674 -4.86 6.51 -31.07
CA LEU A 674 -5.05 5.06 -31.10
C LEU A 674 -6.54 4.73 -31.30
N ARG A 675 -6.84 4.01 -32.38
CA ARG A 675 -8.21 3.64 -32.77
C ARG A 675 -8.38 2.14 -32.95
N THR A 676 -9.60 1.66 -32.81
CA THR A 676 -9.99 0.28 -33.14
C THR A 676 -9.90 0.06 -34.65
N GLU A 677 -9.98 -1.20 -35.10
CA GLU A 677 -10.03 -1.51 -36.53
C GLU A 677 -11.23 -0.85 -37.24
N ALA A 678 -12.32 -0.60 -36.50
CA ALA A 678 -13.51 0.09 -37.00
C ALA A 678 -13.39 1.63 -36.96
N GLY A 679 -12.27 2.18 -36.47
CA GLY A 679 -12.03 3.63 -36.35
C GLY A 679 -12.53 4.28 -35.05
N GLU A 680 -13.15 3.51 -34.15
CA GLU A 680 -13.58 4.00 -32.85
C GLU A 680 -12.36 4.42 -32.00
N ASN A 681 -12.48 5.51 -31.24
CA ASN A 681 -11.47 5.90 -30.25
C ASN A 681 -11.31 4.78 -29.21
N TYR A 682 -10.10 4.23 -29.04
CA TYR A 682 -9.85 3.14 -28.10
C TYR A 682 -9.92 3.58 -26.63
N ASN A 683 -10.12 4.88 -26.36
CA ASN A 683 -10.13 5.49 -25.04
C ASN A 683 -11.48 6.14 -24.67
N LYS A 684 -12.60 5.64 -25.19
CA LYS A 684 -13.93 5.96 -24.65
C LYS A 684 -14.10 5.35 -23.27
N GLY A 685 -13.66 6.06 -22.25
CA GLY A 685 -13.69 5.60 -20.87
C GLY A 685 -13.21 6.69 -19.92
N VAL A 686 -13.00 6.31 -18.67
CA VAL A 686 -12.66 7.25 -17.60
C VAL A 686 -11.35 7.98 -17.86
N ASP A 687 -10.34 7.36 -18.49
CA ASP A 687 -9.09 8.04 -18.85
C ASP A 687 -9.34 9.16 -19.87
N GLY A 688 -10.20 8.91 -20.86
CA GLY A 688 -10.54 9.87 -21.91
C GLY A 688 -11.24 11.15 -21.43
N VAL A 689 -11.76 11.15 -20.20
CA VAL A 689 -12.37 12.33 -19.54
C VAL A 689 -11.46 12.95 -18.45
N THR A 690 -10.30 12.36 -18.17
CA THR A 690 -9.36 12.87 -17.16
C THR A 690 -8.86 14.30 -17.40
N PRO A 691 -8.82 14.89 -18.60
CA PRO A 691 -8.43 16.30 -18.76
C PRO A 691 -9.29 17.30 -17.98
N LEU A 692 -10.49 16.92 -17.54
CA LEU A 692 -11.28 17.66 -16.55
C LEU A 692 -10.55 17.78 -15.20
N ILE A 693 -9.87 16.71 -14.76
CA ILE A 693 -9.04 16.69 -13.54
C ILE A 693 -7.93 17.73 -13.63
N ALA A 694 -7.32 17.96 -14.80
CA ALA A 694 -6.29 18.98 -14.95
C ALA A 694 -6.86 20.40 -15.14
N GLY A 695 -8.15 20.55 -15.45
CA GLY A 695 -8.78 21.86 -15.72
C GLY A 695 -8.13 22.58 -16.90
N ILE A 696 -7.95 21.87 -18.02
CA ILE A 696 -7.29 22.40 -19.23
C ILE A 696 -8.19 22.43 -20.48
N CYS A 697 -9.41 21.92 -20.37
CA CYS A 697 -10.35 21.82 -21.49
C CYS A 697 -10.85 23.20 -21.92
N SER A 698 -11.13 23.36 -23.21
CA SER A 698 -12.02 24.43 -23.69
C SER A 698 -13.44 24.23 -23.17
N LYS A 699 -14.28 25.26 -23.23
CA LYS A 699 -15.69 25.18 -22.79
C LYS A 699 -16.48 24.13 -23.58
N GLU A 700 -16.20 24.02 -24.87
CA GLU A 700 -16.84 23.05 -25.77
C GLU A 700 -16.41 21.62 -25.43
N GLN A 701 -15.11 21.39 -25.22
CA GLN A 701 -14.57 20.11 -24.79
C GLN A 701 -15.16 19.70 -23.43
N GLU A 702 -15.14 20.59 -22.45
CA GLU A 702 -15.70 20.34 -21.12
C GLU A 702 -17.18 19.95 -21.20
N LYS A 703 -17.97 20.68 -21.99
CA LYS A 703 -19.39 20.35 -22.20
C LYS A 703 -19.58 18.96 -22.80
N GLN A 704 -18.75 18.53 -23.75
CA GLN A 704 -18.83 17.19 -24.33
C GLN A 704 -18.46 16.10 -23.32
N LEU A 705 -17.34 16.28 -22.59
CA LEU A 705 -16.90 15.33 -21.57
C LEU A 705 -17.92 15.19 -20.44
N LEU A 706 -18.52 16.30 -19.98
CA LEU A 706 -19.59 16.28 -18.98
C LEU A 706 -20.85 15.59 -19.48
N LYS A 707 -21.19 15.72 -20.78
CA LYS A 707 -22.30 14.97 -21.39
C LYS A 707 -22.05 13.47 -21.28
N HIS A 708 -20.83 13.02 -21.60
CA HIS A 708 -20.46 11.61 -21.50
C HIS A 708 -20.49 11.09 -20.07
N LEU A 709 -19.91 11.85 -19.14
CA LEU A 709 -19.88 11.52 -17.72
C LEU A 709 -21.26 11.39 -17.07
N LYS A 710 -22.25 12.13 -17.56
CA LYS A 710 -23.62 12.17 -17.01
C LYS A 710 -24.59 11.27 -17.79
N SER A 711 -24.13 10.57 -18.83
CA SER A 711 -24.97 9.71 -19.67
C SER A 711 -25.11 8.31 -19.06
N ALA A 712 -26.35 7.88 -18.83
CA ALA A 712 -26.65 6.54 -18.32
C ALA A 712 -26.41 5.42 -19.36
N GLU A 713 -26.27 5.77 -20.63
CA GLU A 713 -25.92 4.83 -21.71
C GLU A 713 -24.40 4.69 -21.89
N GLU A 714 -23.61 5.62 -21.32
CA GLU A 714 -22.16 5.68 -21.51
C GLU A 714 -21.42 5.45 -20.20
N LEU A 715 -21.10 6.50 -19.41
CA LEU A 715 -20.27 6.35 -18.20
C LEU A 715 -21.06 6.32 -16.89
N TRP A 716 -22.28 6.89 -16.82
CA TRP A 716 -23.03 7.04 -15.56
C TRP A 716 -23.88 5.82 -15.22
N SER A 717 -23.24 4.74 -14.78
CA SER A 717 -23.92 3.49 -14.41
C SER A 717 -24.76 3.62 -13.12
N PRO A 718 -25.63 2.64 -12.82
CA PRO A 718 -26.39 2.58 -11.57
C PRO A 718 -25.54 2.58 -10.29
N VAL A 719 -24.28 2.12 -10.38
CA VAL A 719 -23.38 1.95 -9.22
C VAL A 719 -22.18 2.93 -9.21
N GLY A 720 -22.13 3.87 -10.16
CA GLY A 720 -21.10 4.90 -10.24
C GLY A 720 -20.58 5.12 -11.66
N ILE A 721 -19.40 5.70 -11.79
CA ILE A 721 -18.78 5.94 -13.10
C ILE A 721 -18.11 4.66 -13.60
N SER A 722 -18.58 4.12 -14.72
CA SER A 722 -17.96 3.00 -15.41
C SER A 722 -16.55 3.36 -15.88
N THR A 723 -15.62 2.44 -15.75
CA THR A 723 -14.23 2.60 -16.23
C THR A 723 -14.17 2.76 -17.75
N VAL A 724 -15.06 2.10 -18.48
CA VAL A 724 -15.23 2.16 -19.94
C VAL A 724 -16.65 2.58 -20.28
N ASP A 725 -16.82 3.39 -21.31
CA ASP A 725 -18.13 3.75 -21.85
C ASP A 725 -18.90 2.47 -22.21
N MET A 726 -20.06 2.26 -21.61
CA MET A 726 -20.88 1.06 -21.77
C MET A 726 -21.39 0.86 -23.21
N SER A 727 -21.34 1.90 -24.04
CA SER A 727 -21.66 1.84 -25.47
C SER A 727 -20.46 1.46 -26.36
N ALA A 728 -19.24 1.45 -25.82
CA ALA A 728 -18.04 1.17 -26.61
C ALA A 728 -17.99 -0.30 -27.06
N SER A 729 -17.47 -0.55 -28.27
CA SER A 729 -17.44 -1.90 -28.86
C SER A 729 -16.59 -2.92 -28.08
N TYR A 730 -15.74 -2.43 -27.18
CA TYR A 730 -14.81 -3.20 -26.35
C TYR A 730 -15.16 -3.16 -24.85
N TYR A 731 -16.31 -2.62 -24.47
CA TYR A 731 -16.83 -2.74 -23.10
C TYR A 731 -17.04 -4.21 -22.74
N TYR A 732 -16.64 -4.61 -21.53
CA TYR A 732 -16.83 -5.95 -21.02
C TYR A 732 -17.58 -5.91 -19.68
N ASP A 733 -18.82 -6.36 -19.69
CA ASP A 733 -19.74 -6.34 -18.54
C ASP A 733 -19.19 -7.06 -17.30
N ASN A 734 -18.36 -8.09 -17.47
CA ASN A 734 -17.69 -8.81 -16.38
C ASN A 734 -16.19 -8.47 -16.28
N GLY A 735 -15.84 -7.24 -16.67
CA GLY A 735 -14.48 -6.73 -16.73
C GLY A 735 -13.89 -6.23 -15.42
N TYR A 736 -12.56 -6.09 -15.35
CA TYR A 736 -11.88 -5.51 -14.17
C TYR A 736 -11.78 -3.98 -14.31
N TRP A 737 -10.87 -3.46 -15.13
CA TRP A 737 -10.82 -2.04 -15.53
C TRP A 737 -11.42 -1.78 -16.92
N ASN A 738 -11.95 -2.80 -17.58
CA ASN A 738 -12.62 -2.73 -18.87
C ASN A 738 -14.16 -2.82 -18.78
N GLY A 739 -14.73 -2.61 -17.59
CA GLY A 739 -16.18 -2.49 -17.45
C GLY A 739 -16.77 -2.46 -16.03
N SER A 740 -15.97 -2.58 -14.96
CA SER A 740 -16.44 -2.36 -13.58
C SER A 740 -16.27 -0.91 -13.11
N VAL A 741 -16.78 -0.61 -11.91
CA VAL A 741 -16.67 0.70 -11.26
C VAL A 741 -15.62 0.67 -10.15
N TRP A 742 -14.74 1.68 -10.20
CA TRP A 742 -13.63 1.84 -9.27
C TRP A 742 -13.62 3.25 -8.65
N CYS A 743 -13.31 3.36 -7.37
CA CYS A 743 -13.32 4.63 -6.63
C CYS A 743 -12.26 5.68 -7.01
N PRO A 744 -10.99 5.37 -7.35
CA PRO A 744 -9.93 6.38 -7.41
C PRO A 744 -10.16 7.44 -8.48
N TYR A 745 -10.55 7.06 -9.69
CA TYR A 745 -10.86 8.04 -10.75
C TYR A 745 -12.16 8.80 -10.51
N GLN A 746 -13.14 8.18 -9.83
CA GLN A 746 -14.33 8.88 -9.36
C GLN A 746 -13.98 9.95 -8.32
N TYR A 747 -13.02 9.71 -7.43
CA TYR A 747 -12.52 10.72 -6.49
C TYR A 747 -11.87 11.89 -7.22
N PHE A 748 -11.00 11.61 -8.21
CA PHE A 748 -10.36 12.67 -8.98
C PHE A 748 -11.38 13.52 -9.73
N LEU A 749 -12.38 12.89 -10.36
CA LEU A 749 -13.45 13.57 -11.05
C LEU A 749 -14.37 14.32 -10.08
N TRP A 750 -14.69 13.77 -8.92
CA TRP A 750 -15.48 14.43 -7.88
C TRP A 750 -14.86 15.76 -7.45
N LYS A 751 -13.56 15.79 -7.15
CA LYS A 751 -12.84 17.04 -6.83
C LYS A 751 -12.82 17.99 -8.02
N ALA A 752 -12.67 17.48 -9.24
CA ALA A 752 -12.73 18.31 -10.45
C ALA A 752 -14.12 18.93 -10.67
N MET A 753 -15.20 18.23 -10.32
CA MET A 753 -16.56 18.78 -10.41
C MET A 753 -16.74 19.97 -9.46
N LEU A 754 -16.10 19.94 -8.29
CA LEU A 754 -16.06 21.09 -7.38
C LEU A 754 -15.30 22.28 -8.00
N ASP A 755 -14.21 22.04 -8.73
CA ASP A 755 -13.50 23.11 -9.45
C ASP A 755 -14.35 23.73 -10.56
N ILE A 756 -15.10 22.91 -11.30
CA ILE A 756 -15.88 23.33 -12.47
C ILE A 756 -17.19 24.07 -12.09
N GLY A 757 -17.68 23.90 -10.86
CA GLY A 757 -18.98 24.44 -10.45
C GLY A 757 -20.12 23.42 -10.45
N GLU A 758 -19.82 22.15 -10.70
CA GLU A 758 -20.78 21.05 -10.85
C GLU A 758 -21.11 20.39 -9.50
N GLY A 759 -21.47 21.21 -8.50
CA GLY A 759 -21.69 20.78 -7.11
C GLY A 759 -22.73 19.66 -6.96
N GLN A 760 -23.83 19.71 -7.73
CA GLN A 760 -24.84 18.64 -7.72
C GLN A 760 -24.27 17.32 -8.24
N PHE A 761 -23.53 17.34 -9.35
CA PHE A 761 -22.97 16.11 -9.89
C PHE A 761 -21.84 15.55 -9.02
N ALA A 762 -21.06 16.44 -8.37
CA ALA A 762 -20.13 16.02 -7.33
C ALA A 762 -20.85 15.27 -6.19
N PHE A 763 -21.98 15.81 -5.71
CA PHE A 763 -22.81 15.12 -4.73
C PHE A 763 -23.33 13.77 -5.26
N ASP A 764 -23.80 13.72 -6.52
CA ASP A 764 -24.31 12.49 -7.12
C ASP A 764 -23.24 11.38 -7.20
N ILE A 765 -21.99 11.72 -7.55
CA ILE A 765 -20.84 10.78 -7.54
C ILE A 765 -20.64 10.20 -6.15
N ALA A 766 -20.49 11.07 -5.15
CA ALA A 766 -20.24 10.67 -3.77
C ALA A 766 -21.39 9.83 -3.21
N HIS A 767 -22.63 10.28 -3.41
CA HIS A 767 -23.82 9.63 -2.88
C HIS A 767 -24.08 8.28 -3.57
N ARG A 768 -23.87 8.17 -4.89
CA ARG A 768 -24.00 6.88 -5.59
C ARG A 768 -22.96 5.88 -5.11
N GLY A 769 -21.70 6.28 -5.00
CA GLY A 769 -20.63 5.44 -4.45
C GLY A 769 -20.94 4.96 -3.03
N LEU A 770 -21.38 5.87 -2.14
CA LEU A 770 -21.77 5.51 -0.77
C LEU A 770 -22.91 4.50 -0.72
N ASN A 771 -23.94 4.65 -1.56
CA ASN A 771 -25.07 3.73 -1.60
C ASN A 771 -24.67 2.33 -2.11
N SER A 772 -23.89 2.25 -3.19
CA SER A 772 -23.44 0.97 -3.73
C SER A 772 -22.55 0.21 -2.73
N TRP A 773 -21.63 0.91 -2.05
CA TRP A 773 -20.81 0.28 -1.00
C TRP A 773 -21.61 -0.08 0.23
N LYS A 774 -22.60 0.73 0.63
CA LYS A 774 -23.51 0.38 1.74
C LYS A 774 -24.22 -0.93 1.45
N GLN A 775 -24.78 -1.09 0.26
CA GLN A 775 -25.46 -2.31 -0.15
C GLN A 775 -24.54 -3.53 -0.06
N GLU A 776 -23.32 -3.44 -0.62
CA GLU A 776 -22.37 -4.55 -0.57
C GLU A 776 -21.89 -4.85 0.85
N ILE A 777 -21.52 -3.84 1.64
CA ILE A 777 -21.01 -4.01 3.01
C ILE A 777 -22.09 -4.59 3.93
N GLU A 778 -23.34 -4.15 3.83
CA GLU A 778 -24.44 -4.74 4.61
C GLU A 778 -24.69 -6.21 4.20
N PHE A 779 -24.53 -6.52 2.90
CA PHE A 779 -24.70 -7.86 2.38
C PHE A 779 -23.56 -8.81 2.77
N SER A 780 -22.29 -8.43 2.68
CA SER A 780 -21.15 -9.35 2.84
C SER A 780 -20.24 -9.06 4.03
N TYR A 781 -20.36 -7.89 4.66
CA TYR A 781 -19.41 -7.35 5.65
C TYR A 781 -17.99 -7.13 5.13
N ASN A 782 -17.74 -7.31 3.83
CA ASN A 782 -16.44 -7.10 3.22
C ASN A 782 -16.34 -5.72 2.56
N THR A 783 -15.12 -5.20 2.52
CA THR A 783 -14.75 -4.07 1.67
C THR A 783 -14.00 -4.60 0.45
N PHE A 784 -14.39 -4.19 -0.75
CA PHE A 784 -13.85 -4.72 -2.02
C PHE A 784 -13.07 -3.66 -2.81
N GLU A 785 -12.34 -4.11 -3.82
CA GLU A 785 -11.60 -3.28 -4.78
C GLU A 785 -12.52 -2.51 -5.73
N MET A 786 -13.54 -3.18 -6.25
CA MET A 786 -14.45 -2.66 -7.28
C MET A 786 -15.89 -3.10 -7.05
N ILE A 787 -16.83 -2.46 -7.74
CA ILE A 787 -18.23 -2.91 -7.88
C ILE A 787 -18.49 -3.28 -9.34
N GLN A 788 -19.03 -4.48 -9.56
CA GLN A 788 -19.47 -4.93 -10.87
C GLN A 788 -20.88 -4.37 -11.17
N ILE A 789 -21.09 -3.84 -12.37
CA ILE A 789 -22.28 -3.05 -12.72
C ILE A 789 -23.57 -3.90 -12.75
N GLU A 790 -23.58 -5.04 -13.45
CA GLU A 790 -24.78 -5.86 -13.66
C GLU A 790 -25.34 -6.50 -12.38
N THR A 791 -24.47 -6.83 -11.44
CA THR A 791 -24.81 -7.55 -10.19
C THR A 791 -24.84 -6.64 -8.99
N GLU A 792 -24.27 -5.43 -9.10
CA GLU A 792 -24.06 -4.48 -8.01
C GLU A 792 -23.25 -5.07 -6.85
N ARG A 793 -22.48 -6.13 -7.12
CA ARG A 793 -21.66 -6.83 -6.12
C ARG A 793 -20.24 -6.32 -6.11
N GLY A 794 -19.66 -6.30 -4.91
CA GLY A 794 -18.23 -6.13 -4.74
C GLY A 794 -17.44 -7.31 -5.28
N GLY A 795 -16.29 -7.02 -5.89
CA GLY A 795 -15.46 -8.02 -6.54
C GLY A 795 -13.97 -7.92 -6.20
N TRP A 796 -13.26 -8.99 -6.57
CA TRP A 796 -11.83 -9.20 -6.31
C TRP A 796 -11.52 -9.34 -4.82
N PHE A 797 -10.48 -8.70 -4.31
CA PHE A 797 -10.05 -8.94 -2.95
C PHE A 797 -10.95 -8.23 -1.92
N HIS A 798 -11.27 -8.97 -0.86
CA HIS A 798 -12.00 -8.52 0.32
C HIS A 798 -11.12 -7.85 1.38
N GLN A 799 -11.70 -7.11 2.33
CA GLN A 799 -10.98 -6.27 3.29
C GLN A 799 -10.00 -5.29 2.62
N PHE A 800 -10.32 -4.85 1.41
CA PHE A 800 -9.55 -3.85 0.69
C PHE A 800 -9.85 -2.45 1.23
N SER A 801 -8.82 -1.68 1.53
CA SER A 801 -8.94 -0.25 1.81
C SER A 801 -8.38 0.56 0.65
N GLY A 802 -7.13 0.32 0.25
CA GLY A 802 -6.34 1.01 -0.77
C GLY A 802 -7.07 2.08 -1.56
N LEU A 803 -7.48 1.71 -2.76
CA LEU A 803 -8.15 2.58 -3.74
C LEU A 803 -9.65 2.79 -3.46
N SER A 804 -10.24 2.03 -2.54
CA SER A 804 -11.63 2.17 -2.09
C SER A 804 -11.81 3.19 -0.97
N THR A 805 -10.72 3.71 -0.44
CA THR A 805 -10.66 4.79 0.56
C THR A 805 -11.50 6.04 0.22
N PRO A 806 -11.74 6.42 -1.05
CA PRO A 806 -12.69 7.49 -1.37
C PRO A 806 -14.07 7.34 -0.73
N ILE A 807 -14.53 6.11 -0.44
CA ILE A 807 -15.80 5.87 0.28
C ILE A 807 -15.79 6.51 1.67
N SER A 808 -14.69 6.39 2.43
CA SER A 808 -14.58 7.07 3.72
C SER A 808 -14.46 8.59 3.56
N ILE A 809 -13.78 9.04 2.50
CA ILE A 809 -13.62 10.48 2.24
C ILE A 809 -14.96 11.12 1.90
N TRP A 810 -15.77 10.51 1.03
CA TRP A 810 -17.11 10.99 0.69
C TRP A 810 -18.04 10.99 1.90
N TYR A 811 -17.99 9.94 2.73
CA TYR A 811 -18.74 9.93 4.00
C TYR A 811 -18.36 11.12 4.88
N ASN A 812 -17.06 11.39 5.06
CA ASN A 812 -16.62 12.50 5.90
C ASN A 812 -16.92 13.87 5.28
N ALA A 813 -16.74 14.02 3.96
CA ALA A 813 -16.95 15.27 3.22
C ALA A 813 -18.40 15.78 3.28
N TYR A 814 -19.38 14.87 3.42
CA TYR A 814 -20.80 15.22 3.46
C TYR A 814 -21.44 15.03 4.85
N TYR A 815 -20.85 14.27 5.77
CA TYR A 815 -21.51 13.98 7.05
C TYR A 815 -20.67 14.26 8.29
N LYS A 816 -19.33 14.33 8.21
CA LYS A 816 -18.49 14.60 9.39
C LYS A 816 -18.42 16.10 9.66
N ARG A 817 -18.99 16.55 10.79
CA ARG A 817 -18.96 17.95 11.23
C ARG A 817 -17.54 18.53 11.25
N GLY A 818 -17.41 19.76 10.76
CA GLY A 818 -16.17 20.51 10.66
C GLY A 818 -15.31 20.14 9.44
N THR A 819 -15.77 19.20 8.60
CA THR A 819 -15.06 18.85 7.37
C THR A 819 -15.28 19.93 6.33
N LEU A 820 -14.18 20.49 5.85
CA LEU A 820 -14.12 21.47 4.76
C LEU A 820 -13.53 20.78 3.53
N THR A 821 -14.23 20.86 2.41
CA THR A 821 -13.84 20.23 1.15
C THR A 821 -13.94 21.23 0.00
N THR A 822 -12.90 21.30 -0.82
CA THR A 822 -12.85 22.14 -2.03
C THR A 822 -12.48 21.29 -3.25
N GLY A 823 -12.46 21.86 -4.45
CA GLY A 823 -11.74 21.28 -5.58
C GLY A 823 -10.22 21.46 -5.48
N TYR A 824 -9.48 21.12 -6.54
CA TYR A 824 -8.01 21.18 -6.60
C TYR A 824 -7.44 22.58 -6.87
N ASP A 825 -8.24 23.48 -7.44
CA ASP A 825 -7.77 24.82 -7.81
C ASP A 825 -7.91 25.84 -6.67
N THR A 826 -8.56 25.44 -5.56
CA THR A 826 -8.83 26.27 -4.39
C THR A 826 -7.86 25.96 -3.25
N TRP A 827 -7.20 27.00 -2.75
CA TRP A 827 -6.27 26.97 -1.63
C TRP A 827 -6.89 27.62 -0.39
N ILE A 828 -6.75 26.97 0.76
CA ILE A 828 -7.28 27.46 2.05
C ILE A 828 -6.15 28.15 2.83
N GLU A 829 -6.22 29.47 2.90
CA GLU A 829 -5.23 30.28 3.63
C GLU A 829 -5.41 30.16 5.14
N LYS A 830 -6.67 30.22 5.59
CA LYS A 830 -7.06 30.16 7.00
C LYS A 830 -8.40 29.44 7.12
N LYS A 831 -8.54 28.63 8.17
CA LYS A 831 -9.80 28.01 8.58
C LYS A 831 -9.91 28.01 10.10
N GLU A 832 -10.96 28.62 10.62
CA GLU A 832 -11.33 28.59 12.03
C GLU A 832 -12.78 28.10 12.14
N ILE A 833 -13.01 27.02 12.89
CA ILE A 833 -14.33 26.42 13.09
C ILE A 833 -14.57 26.33 14.59
N SER A 834 -15.74 26.78 15.05
CA SER A 834 -16.12 26.71 16.46
C SER A 834 -16.24 25.26 16.94
N LYS A 835 -16.10 25.06 18.25
CA LYS A 835 -16.18 23.71 18.86
C LYS A 835 -17.52 23.03 18.60
N ASP A 836 -18.61 23.79 18.63
CA ASP A 836 -19.97 23.29 18.40
C ASP A 836 -20.34 23.20 16.91
N VAL A 837 -19.41 23.62 16.04
CA VAL A 837 -19.53 23.64 14.57
C VAL A 837 -20.76 24.43 14.12
N ASP A 838 -21.00 25.54 14.82
CA ASP A 838 -22.08 26.50 14.57
C ASP A 838 -21.57 27.83 14.00
N HIS A 839 -20.25 27.99 13.90
CA HIS A 839 -19.58 29.12 13.28
C HIS A 839 -18.30 28.67 12.57
N ALA A 840 -18.04 29.24 11.39
CA ALA A 840 -16.81 29.01 10.64
C ALA A 840 -16.34 30.28 9.91
N GLU A 841 -15.05 30.57 9.98
CA GLU A 841 -14.36 31.59 9.18
C GLU A 841 -13.35 30.90 8.27
N ILE A 842 -13.46 31.15 6.97
CA ILE A 842 -12.61 30.54 5.94
C ILE A 842 -12.05 31.64 5.05
N VAL A 843 -10.74 31.71 4.92
CA VAL A 843 -10.05 32.57 3.95
C VAL A 843 -9.52 31.68 2.85
N TYR A 844 -9.90 31.98 1.61
CA TYR A 844 -9.55 31.16 0.45
C TYR A 844 -8.96 32.00 -0.67
N SER A 845 -8.19 31.34 -1.52
CA SER A 845 -7.82 31.81 -2.86
C SER A 845 -8.07 30.70 -3.89
N THR A 846 -8.35 31.06 -5.14
CA THR A 846 -8.55 30.10 -6.23
C THR A 846 -7.80 30.53 -7.49
N THR A 847 -7.21 29.54 -8.14
CA THR A 847 -6.50 29.70 -9.41
C THR A 847 -7.33 29.24 -10.61
N GLY A 848 -8.52 28.68 -10.35
CA GLY A 848 -9.41 28.16 -11.37
C GLY A 848 -10.03 29.24 -12.25
N THR A 849 -10.49 28.83 -13.43
CA THR A 849 -11.19 29.71 -14.39
C THR A 849 -12.71 29.69 -14.23
N HIS A 850 -13.23 28.76 -13.43
CA HIS A 850 -14.65 28.53 -13.18
C HIS A 850 -15.09 29.14 -11.85
N THR A 851 -16.41 29.25 -11.66
CA THR A 851 -17.01 29.51 -10.36
C THR A 851 -16.98 28.21 -9.56
N GLY A 852 -15.87 27.98 -8.84
CA GLY A 852 -15.66 26.77 -8.07
C GLY A 852 -16.62 26.63 -6.89
N VAL A 853 -16.56 25.48 -6.22
CA VAL A 853 -17.44 25.12 -5.11
C VAL A 853 -16.62 24.75 -3.88
N LEU A 854 -17.10 25.20 -2.72
CA LEU A 854 -16.63 24.82 -1.41
C LEU A 854 -17.77 24.20 -0.62
N LEU A 855 -17.50 23.08 0.04
CA LEU A 855 -18.42 22.35 0.90
C LEU A 855 -17.92 22.39 2.35
N ILE A 856 -18.80 22.68 3.30
CA ILE A 856 -18.50 22.55 4.72
C ILE A 856 -19.67 21.92 5.47
N VAL A 857 -19.35 20.92 6.29
CA VAL A 857 -20.33 20.23 7.13
C VAL A 857 -20.44 20.94 8.47
N MET A 858 -21.48 21.75 8.61
CA MET A 858 -21.89 22.38 9.86
C MET A 858 -22.78 21.45 10.68
N ASN A 859 -23.04 21.80 11.94
CA ASN A 859 -23.90 21.02 12.83
C ASN A 859 -25.38 21.05 12.37
N SER A 860 -25.93 19.90 11.98
CA SER A 860 -27.28 19.83 11.42
C SER A 860 -28.42 20.15 12.40
N LEU A 861 -28.12 20.43 13.68
CA LEU A 861 -29.10 20.91 14.66
C LEU A 861 -29.45 22.39 14.51
N TYR A 862 -28.70 23.15 13.71
CA TYR A 862 -28.86 24.59 13.55
C TYR A 862 -29.17 24.99 12.11
N HIS A 863 -29.64 26.22 11.94
CA HIS A 863 -29.77 26.89 10.64
C HIS A 863 -28.68 27.94 10.50
N TYR A 864 -28.30 28.26 9.26
CA TYR A 864 -27.11 29.04 8.97
C TYR A 864 -27.39 30.19 8.02
N ASP A 865 -26.70 31.30 8.24
CA ASP A 865 -26.49 32.36 7.27
C ASP A 865 -25.01 32.36 6.83
N VAL A 866 -24.77 32.80 5.60
CA VAL A 866 -23.42 32.90 5.01
C VAL A 866 -23.15 34.34 4.60
N GLU A 867 -21.97 34.83 4.95
CA GLU A 867 -21.41 36.08 4.45
C GLU A 867 -20.13 35.82 3.64
N ILE A 868 -19.99 36.53 2.52
CA ILE A 868 -18.76 36.58 1.73
C ILE A 868 -18.29 38.03 1.68
N ASP A 869 -17.10 38.29 2.22
CA ASP A 869 -16.50 39.63 2.37
C ASP A 869 -17.44 40.63 3.06
N GLY A 870 -18.09 40.19 4.15
CA GLY A 870 -19.01 41.01 4.95
C GLY A 870 -20.35 41.32 4.28
N LYS A 871 -20.71 40.59 3.22
CA LYS A 871 -22.03 40.69 2.56
C LYS A 871 -22.73 39.35 2.60
N LYS A 872 -24.02 39.35 2.96
CA LYS A 872 -24.87 38.16 2.90
C LYS A 872 -24.82 37.52 1.51
N ALA A 873 -24.60 36.22 1.46
CA ALA A 873 -24.48 35.42 0.25
C ALA A 873 -25.49 34.28 0.24
N GLU A 874 -25.90 33.88 -0.96
CA GLU A 874 -26.68 32.66 -1.14
C GLU A 874 -25.78 31.44 -1.06
N PHE A 875 -26.34 30.35 -0.55
CA PHE A 875 -25.69 29.05 -0.45
C PHE A 875 -26.72 27.96 -0.73
N ILE A 876 -26.25 26.75 -1.01
CA ILE A 876 -27.09 25.57 -1.18
C ILE A 876 -26.87 24.65 0.01
N GLU A 877 -27.94 24.26 0.69
CA GLU A 877 -27.89 23.19 1.69
C GLU A 877 -28.17 21.86 0.97
N ARG A 878 -27.12 21.06 0.74
CA ARG A 878 -27.22 19.80 -0.04
C ARG A 878 -27.93 18.70 0.73
N GLU A 879 -27.57 18.62 1.99
CA GLU A 879 -28.16 17.82 3.05
C GLU A 879 -28.14 18.71 4.29
N LYS A 880 -28.93 18.38 5.31
CA LYS A 880 -29.01 19.24 6.51
C LYS A 880 -27.62 19.43 7.14
N GLY A 881 -27.19 20.68 7.30
CA GLY A 881 -25.86 21.07 7.77
C GLY A 881 -24.74 21.00 6.71
N VAL A 882 -24.98 20.54 5.49
CA VAL A 882 -23.99 20.54 4.40
C VAL A 882 -24.13 21.80 3.57
N ILE A 883 -23.29 22.78 3.87
CA ILE A 883 -23.32 24.09 3.26
C ILE A 883 -22.40 24.11 2.03
N GLU A 884 -23.00 24.29 0.86
CA GLU A 884 -22.31 24.49 -0.41
C GLU A 884 -22.27 25.98 -0.78
N ILE A 885 -21.08 26.48 -1.07
CA ILE A 885 -20.81 27.89 -1.37
C ILE A 885 -20.11 28.00 -2.72
N THR A 886 -20.69 28.80 -3.61
CA THR A 886 -20.08 29.15 -4.90
C THR A 886 -19.01 30.23 -4.73
N LEU A 887 -17.80 29.94 -5.21
CA LEU A 887 -16.64 30.81 -5.15
C LEU A 887 -16.59 31.71 -6.39
N ASN A 888 -17.27 32.85 -6.31
CA ASN A 888 -17.38 33.82 -7.42
C ASN A 888 -16.19 34.79 -7.54
N ARG A 889 -15.21 34.70 -6.63
CA ARG A 889 -14.03 35.57 -6.58
C ARG A 889 -12.76 34.74 -6.51
N LYS A 890 -11.65 35.32 -6.95
CA LYS A 890 -10.32 34.70 -6.87
C LYS A 890 -9.79 34.58 -5.44
N GLU A 891 -10.27 35.41 -4.53
CA GLU A 891 -9.96 35.36 -3.11
C GLU A 891 -11.15 35.93 -2.34
N GLY A 892 -11.31 35.51 -1.09
CA GLY A 892 -12.37 36.04 -0.24
C GLY A 892 -12.37 35.44 1.17
N VAL A 893 -13.18 36.06 2.03
CA VAL A 893 -13.45 35.61 3.39
C VAL A 893 -14.90 35.16 3.47
N ILE A 894 -15.10 33.89 3.82
CA ILE A 894 -16.40 33.28 4.06
C ILE A 894 -16.62 33.20 5.56
N ILE A 895 -17.75 33.70 6.03
CA ILE A 895 -18.21 33.55 7.41
C ILE A 895 -19.54 32.81 7.39
N ILE A 896 -19.62 31.71 8.12
CA ILE A 896 -20.85 30.94 8.32
C ILE A 896 -21.20 31.06 9.78
N TYR A 897 -22.43 31.44 10.10
CA TYR A 897 -22.87 31.59 11.47
C TYR A 897 -24.31 31.12 11.62
N ARG A 898 -24.62 30.63 12.81
CA ARG A 898 -25.97 30.21 13.17
C ARG A 898 -26.97 31.38 13.05
N ASP A 899 -28.07 31.17 12.35
CA ASP A 899 -29.21 32.07 12.38
C ASP A 899 -29.91 31.94 13.75
N GLU A 900 -30.12 33.07 14.42
CA GLU A 900 -30.74 33.15 15.75
C GLU A 900 -32.28 33.18 15.70
N LYS A 901 -32.88 33.09 14.50
CA LYS A 901 -34.33 33.15 14.30
C LYS A 901 -35.08 31.85 14.57
#